data_AF-A0A931QI72-F1
#
_entry.id   AF-A0A931QI72-F1
#
_cell.length_a   1.000
_cell.length_b   1.000
_cell.length_c   1.000
_cell.angle_alpha   90.00
_cell.angle_beta   90.00
_cell.angle_gamma   90.00
#
_symmetry.space_group_name_H-M   'P 1'
#
loop_
_entity.id
_entity.type
_entity.pdbx_description
1 polymer ?
#
loop_
_entity_poly.entity_id
_entity_poly.type
_entity_poly.pdbx_seq_one_letter_code
_entity_poly.pdbx_strand_id
1 'polypeptide(L)'
;SEGLESLRRAFGVPSFTPARFSPGERVEAYLGIDGGSTSTKAVLMAPDGTILAKSYRLSAGNPLDDTREILRELDEQVKSQGASLAIRGVGTTGYAKDMLKETLLADVAIVETVAHTQSALHYHPEADVIVDVGGQDIKVIFLKHGAVKDFRLNTQCSAGNGYFLQATAEKFGYAVADFADAAFRAERLPVFSYGCAVFLESDIVNFQQLGWEKEEILAGMARVLPKNIWLYVVQEPNLAKLGRTFVLQGGTQHNLAAVKAQADFIRTKVPGARILVHPHTGESGAIGAALEARRVVPHGRTAFVGIEAAALLSFTTTRDESTRCNFCKNDCLRTFVDTKPPEGDARRFIIATCEKGMVESLDDLRKVKGRFDRIKKENPNLVEIAGDAAFRSTAVRKKEEAGDPAASARPSRGTARWLSLPSARARREKIRIGIPRVLNFYSTAPFFVGYLESAGVPFRNIVFSTETDNKMYKEGSRRGSIDQCFPSKAVISHVHQLIQSSGKKGKGLDLIFFPALINLQSPLTNTIAGQACPTVSATPSVVKAAFTKEGDLFAEKGIRFADPIMHMGEPALLDREMWEFWRPVLRLSRKEHAAAMEAGWRAMDRFANEIQRAPARALLDRLEAEGRVGVVLLGRPYHNDPGLNHEILVEIQKRGYPVFTMDSLPTDADLLGRLFGGEVEAGAIEGPMDITDVWKNAYSANSSWKIWAAKFTARHPNLAAVDLSNFKCGHDAPIYDVVESILEATATPYFAFHDIDENRPAGSIKIRIETIDYFLRRYEEGLRRGKSLEAELEERVRAYRAE
;
A
#
# COMPACT_ATOMS: atom_id res chain seq x y z
N SER A 1 -21.92 42.54 -1.59
CA SER A 1 -23.14 41.92 -2.15
C SER A 1 -22.85 41.22 -3.48
N GLU A 2 -22.34 41.92 -4.50
CA GLU A 2 -22.11 41.35 -5.84
C GLU A 2 -21.05 40.23 -5.90
N GLY A 3 -19.95 40.36 -5.14
CA GLY A 3 -18.93 39.31 -5.03
C GLY A 3 -19.41 38.01 -4.36
N LEU A 4 -20.30 38.11 -3.38
CA LEU A 4 -20.89 36.95 -2.69
C LEU A 4 -21.91 36.23 -3.57
N GLU A 5 -22.72 36.97 -4.34
CA GLU A 5 -23.63 36.37 -5.32
C GLU A 5 -22.87 35.69 -6.45
N SER A 6 -21.79 36.30 -6.97
CA SER A 6 -20.91 35.64 -7.93
C SER A 6 -20.29 34.36 -7.36
N LEU A 7 -19.93 34.37 -6.07
CA LEU A 7 -19.38 33.20 -5.39
C LEU A 7 -20.43 32.09 -5.25
N ARG A 8 -21.65 32.44 -4.79
CA ARG A 8 -22.78 31.52 -4.68
C ARG A 8 -23.15 30.92 -6.03
N ARG A 9 -23.10 31.70 -7.12
CA ARG A 9 -23.30 31.18 -8.48
C ARG A 9 -22.18 30.23 -8.94
N ALA A 10 -20.94 30.50 -8.57
CA ALA A 10 -19.80 29.70 -9.00
C ALA A 10 -19.63 28.39 -8.20
N PHE A 11 -19.96 28.40 -6.91
CA PHE A 11 -19.63 27.30 -5.99
C PHE A 11 -20.76 26.89 -5.04
N GLY A 12 -21.93 27.52 -5.15
CA GLY A 12 -23.09 27.14 -4.33
C GLY A 12 -23.55 25.72 -4.66
N VAL A 13 -23.82 24.94 -3.62
CA VAL A 13 -24.43 23.62 -3.77
C VAL A 13 -25.89 23.82 -4.20
N PRO A 14 -26.36 23.18 -5.30
CA PRO A 14 -27.75 23.29 -5.73
C PRO A 14 -28.72 22.82 -4.64
N SER A 15 -29.87 23.49 -4.51
CA SER A 15 -30.94 23.00 -3.65
C SER A 15 -31.47 21.67 -4.18
N PHE A 16 -31.53 20.66 -3.33
CA PHE A 16 -32.11 19.37 -3.69
C PHE A 16 -33.63 19.40 -3.50
N THR A 17 -34.38 18.97 -4.50
CA THR A 17 -35.83 18.75 -4.42
C THR A 17 -36.09 17.25 -4.48
N PRO A 18 -36.65 16.63 -3.41
CA PRO A 18 -37.01 15.22 -3.44
C PRO A 18 -37.99 14.88 -4.56
N ALA A 19 -37.90 13.67 -5.11
CA ALA A 19 -38.79 13.20 -6.14
C ALA A 19 -40.26 13.13 -5.65
N ARG A 20 -41.18 13.39 -6.58
CA ARG A 20 -42.62 13.25 -6.36
C ARG A 20 -43.09 11.92 -6.93
N PHE A 21 -43.91 11.22 -6.17
CA PHE A 21 -44.44 9.90 -6.54
C PHE A 21 -45.95 9.94 -6.59
N SER A 22 -46.52 9.12 -7.47
CA SER A 22 -47.97 8.96 -7.59
C SER A 22 -48.50 7.95 -6.57
N PRO A 23 -49.72 8.12 -6.02
CA PRO A 23 -50.34 7.10 -5.19
C PRO A 23 -50.44 5.76 -5.94
N GLY A 24 -50.01 4.67 -5.30
CA GLY A 24 -49.94 3.33 -5.89
C GLY A 24 -48.70 3.06 -6.76
N GLU A 25 -47.84 4.06 -6.98
CA GLU A 25 -46.58 3.87 -7.70
C GLU A 25 -45.64 2.91 -6.95
N ARG A 26 -44.96 2.05 -7.69
CA ARG A 26 -43.89 1.20 -7.16
C ARG A 26 -42.54 1.79 -7.55
N VAL A 27 -41.94 2.52 -6.62
CA VAL A 27 -40.65 3.19 -6.80
C VAL A 27 -39.54 2.17 -6.66
N GLU A 28 -38.74 1.98 -7.70
CA GLU A 28 -37.58 1.10 -7.67
C GLU A 28 -36.30 1.89 -7.45
N ALA A 29 -35.50 1.51 -6.45
CA ALA A 29 -34.31 2.26 -6.08
C ALA A 29 -33.16 1.37 -5.59
N TYR A 30 -31.93 1.88 -5.75
CA TYR A 30 -30.74 1.42 -5.05
C TYR A 30 -30.54 2.28 -3.81
N LEU A 31 -30.18 1.64 -2.70
CA LEU A 31 -29.93 2.30 -1.43
C LEU A 31 -28.42 2.36 -1.17
N GLY A 32 -27.91 3.56 -0.96
CA GLY A 32 -26.53 3.78 -0.52
C GLY A 32 -26.51 4.28 0.92
N ILE A 33 -25.66 3.72 1.77
CA ILE A 33 -25.52 4.11 3.18
C ILE A 33 -24.05 4.41 3.46
N ASP A 34 -23.76 5.61 3.95
CA ASP A 34 -22.45 6.01 4.48
C ASP A 34 -22.55 6.16 6.00
N GLY A 35 -22.07 5.14 6.73
CA GLY A 35 -21.98 5.16 8.19
C GLY A 35 -20.63 5.69 8.65
N GLY A 36 -20.47 7.02 8.64
CA GLY A 36 -19.24 7.70 9.08
C GLY A 36 -19.12 7.86 10.60
N SER A 37 -17.97 8.33 11.09
CA SER A 37 -17.74 8.53 12.53
C SER A 37 -18.50 9.72 13.12
N THR A 38 -18.81 10.72 12.29
CA THR A 38 -19.46 11.98 12.71
C THR A 38 -20.90 12.08 12.22
N SER A 39 -21.23 11.39 11.12
CA SER A 39 -22.55 11.47 10.49
C SER A 39 -22.84 10.24 9.66
N THR A 40 -24.12 9.87 9.65
CA THR A 40 -24.71 8.81 8.83
C THR A 40 -25.50 9.46 7.71
N LYS A 41 -25.32 8.99 6.48
CA LYS A 41 -26.03 9.50 5.30
C LYS A 41 -26.58 8.35 4.49
N ALA A 42 -27.72 8.57 3.86
CA ALA A 42 -28.31 7.59 2.97
C ALA A 42 -29.00 8.25 1.77
N VAL A 43 -28.97 7.56 0.64
CA VAL A 43 -29.62 8.00 -0.61
C VAL A 43 -30.43 6.87 -1.23
N LEU A 44 -31.58 7.22 -1.81
CA LEU A 44 -32.30 6.38 -2.77
C LEU A 44 -31.97 6.86 -4.18
N MET A 45 -31.50 5.94 -5.01
CA MET A 45 -31.06 6.20 -6.38
C MET A 45 -31.88 5.38 -7.37
N ALA A 46 -32.48 6.03 -8.35
CA ALA A 46 -33.19 5.37 -9.44
C ALA A 46 -32.23 4.54 -10.32
N PRO A 47 -32.73 3.56 -11.09
CA PRO A 47 -31.89 2.73 -11.96
C PRO A 47 -31.05 3.53 -12.99
N ASP A 48 -31.55 4.68 -13.44
CA ASP A 48 -30.83 5.59 -14.34
C ASP A 48 -29.68 6.35 -13.66
N GLY A 49 -29.66 6.39 -12.32
CA GLY A 49 -28.65 7.09 -11.50
C GLY A 49 -29.17 8.36 -10.84
N THR A 50 -30.42 8.75 -11.09
CA THR A 50 -31.02 9.95 -10.51
C THR A 50 -31.25 9.77 -9.00
N ILE A 51 -30.89 10.77 -8.18
CA ILE A 51 -31.16 10.75 -6.74
C ILE A 51 -32.63 11.08 -6.49
N LEU A 52 -33.37 10.13 -5.92
CA LEU A 52 -34.80 10.24 -5.63
C LEU A 52 -35.06 10.88 -4.27
N ALA A 53 -34.32 10.44 -3.26
CA ALA A 53 -34.43 10.91 -1.88
C ALA A 53 -33.07 10.81 -1.20
N LYS A 54 -32.86 11.64 -0.18
CA LYS A 54 -31.66 11.60 0.65
C LYS A 54 -31.99 11.95 2.09
N SER A 55 -31.17 11.46 3.01
CA SER A 55 -31.16 11.93 4.39
C SER A 55 -29.73 12.01 4.92
N TYR A 56 -29.53 12.91 5.86
CA TYR A 56 -28.26 13.21 6.52
C TYR A 56 -28.54 13.42 8.01
N ARG A 57 -27.86 12.64 8.86
CA ARG A 57 -27.94 12.79 10.32
C ARG A 57 -26.55 12.87 10.94
N LEU A 58 -26.38 13.78 11.90
CA LEU A 58 -25.21 13.76 12.78
C LEU A 58 -25.29 12.52 13.68
N SER A 59 -24.16 11.85 13.89
CA SER A 59 -24.12 10.61 14.65
C SER A 59 -24.38 10.87 16.13
N ALA A 60 -25.29 10.11 16.72
CA ALA A 60 -25.52 10.09 18.17
C ALA A 60 -24.56 9.13 18.91
N GLY A 61 -23.54 8.62 18.22
CA GLY A 61 -22.54 7.69 18.76
C GLY A 61 -22.88 6.21 18.56
N ASN A 62 -24.05 5.89 18.00
CA ASN A 62 -24.44 4.53 17.64
C ASN A 62 -24.83 4.39 16.16
N PRO A 63 -23.95 3.82 15.31
CA PRO A 63 -24.18 3.74 13.88
C PRO A 63 -25.39 2.88 13.48
N LEU A 64 -25.81 1.91 14.31
CA LEU A 64 -27.00 1.11 14.01
C LEU A 64 -28.28 1.91 14.25
N ASP A 65 -28.39 2.63 15.37
CA ASP A 65 -29.55 3.49 15.63
C ASP A 65 -29.64 4.63 14.62
N ASP A 66 -28.51 5.28 14.31
CA ASP A 66 -28.47 6.33 13.29
C ASP A 66 -28.96 5.81 11.93
N THR A 67 -28.58 4.57 11.58
CA THR A 67 -29.04 3.91 10.34
C THR A 67 -30.52 3.55 10.40
N ARG A 68 -31.05 3.13 11.55
CA ARG A 68 -32.49 2.83 11.69
C ARG A 68 -33.35 4.06 11.42
N GLU A 69 -32.98 5.20 12.01
CA GLU A 69 -33.72 6.44 11.83
C GLU A 69 -33.63 6.95 10.38
N ILE A 70 -32.43 6.91 9.78
CA ILE A 70 -32.25 7.39 8.40
C ILE A 70 -33.05 6.58 7.38
N LEU A 71 -33.20 5.27 7.60
CA LEU A 71 -33.98 4.40 6.74
C LEU A 71 -35.49 4.67 6.90
N ARG A 72 -35.97 4.95 8.12
CA ARG A 72 -37.36 5.37 8.33
C ARG A 72 -37.68 6.67 7.63
N GLU A 73 -36.80 7.67 7.73
CA GLU A 73 -36.98 8.96 7.08
C GLU A 73 -37.05 8.83 5.54
N LEU A 74 -36.22 7.96 4.94
CA LEU A 74 -36.26 7.70 3.50
C LEU A 74 -37.55 6.98 3.09
N ASP A 75 -38.01 6.01 3.89
CA ASP A 75 -39.25 5.27 3.63
C ASP A 75 -40.48 6.19 3.75
N GLU A 76 -40.51 7.06 4.76
CA GLU A 76 -41.57 8.06 4.95
C GLU A 76 -41.64 9.06 3.78
N GLN A 77 -40.49 9.49 3.23
CA GLN A 77 -40.47 10.37 2.05
C GLN A 77 -41.16 9.76 0.83
N VAL A 78 -41.23 8.43 0.72
CA VAL A 78 -41.93 7.72 -0.37
C VAL A 78 -43.36 7.37 0.03
N LYS A 79 -43.56 6.69 1.16
CA LYS A 79 -44.85 6.16 1.59
C LYS A 79 -45.87 7.23 1.96
N SER A 80 -45.44 8.39 2.46
CA SER A 80 -46.34 9.52 2.73
C SER A 80 -47.04 10.06 1.49
N GLN A 81 -46.51 9.76 0.29
CA GLN A 81 -47.11 10.11 -1.00
C GLN A 81 -48.07 9.02 -1.54
N GLY A 82 -48.32 7.95 -0.76
CA GLY A 82 -49.13 6.81 -1.16
C GLY A 82 -48.42 5.82 -2.11
N ALA A 83 -47.11 5.98 -2.32
CA ALA A 83 -46.29 5.09 -3.13
C ALA A 83 -45.67 3.96 -2.27
N SER A 84 -45.13 2.94 -2.95
CA SER A 84 -44.39 1.83 -2.34
C SER A 84 -42.93 1.83 -2.80
N LEU A 85 -42.01 1.42 -1.93
CA LEU A 85 -40.58 1.40 -2.21
C LEU A 85 -40.08 -0.04 -2.41
N ALA A 86 -39.38 -0.28 -3.51
CA ALA A 86 -38.75 -1.56 -3.84
C ALA A 86 -37.24 -1.37 -4.00
N ILE A 87 -36.48 -1.88 -3.03
CA ILE A 87 -35.02 -1.81 -3.06
C ILE A 87 -34.46 -2.90 -3.99
N ARG A 88 -33.71 -2.49 -5.02
CA ARG A 88 -33.05 -3.39 -5.97
C ARG A 88 -31.68 -3.85 -5.50
N GLY A 89 -30.98 -3.01 -4.75
CA GLY A 89 -29.66 -3.32 -4.21
C GLY A 89 -29.24 -2.31 -3.14
N VAL A 90 -28.35 -2.74 -2.24
CA VAL A 90 -27.84 -1.94 -1.12
C VAL A 90 -26.33 -1.93 -1.10
N GLY A 91 -25.76 -0.73 -1.01
CA GLY A 91 -24.33 -0.51 -0.84
C GLY A 91 -24.04 0.20 0.47
N THR A 92 -22.99 -0.23 1.17
CA THR A 92 -22.51 0.42 2.39
C THR A 92 -21.09 0.95 2.23
N THR A 93 -20.81 2.07 2.88
CA THR A 93 -19.48 2.68 3.02
C THR A 93 -19.35 3.33 4.40
N GLY A 94 -18.23 3.99 4.66
CA GLY A 94 -17.94 4.62 5.95
C GLY A 94 -17.22 3.67 6.90
N TYR A 95 -16.94 4.17 8.10
CA TYR A 95 -16.34 3.41 9.20
C TYR A 95 -17.18 2.17 9.58
N ALA A 96 -18.50 2.25 9.42
CA ALA A 96 -19.43 1.18 9.75
C ALA A 96 -19.72 0.21 8.60
N LYS A 97 -19.07 0.33 7.43
CA LYS A 97 -19.44 -0.40 6.19
C LYS A 97 -19.61 -1.91 6.38
N ASP A 98 -18.64 -2.57 7.02
CA ASP A 98 -18.60 -4.03 7.13
C ASP A 98 -19.63 -4.51 8.16
N MET A 99 -19.80 -3.77 9.26
CA MET A 99 -20.86 -4.02 10.23
C MET A 99 -22.24 -3.88 9.56
N LEU A 100 -22.49 -2.77 8.87
CA LEU A 100 -23.78 -2.53 8.18
C LEU A 100 -24.04 -3.57 7.08
N LYS A 101 -23.00 -4.04 6.38
CA LYS A 101 -23.14 -5.09 5.38
C LYS A 101 -23.66 -6.39 6.00
N GLU A 102 -23.04 -6.82 7.10
CA GLU A 102 -23.40 -8.07 7.77
C GLU A 102 -24.76 -7.99 8.48
N THR A 103 -25.09 -6.84 9.08
CA THR A 103 -26.35 -6.66 9.84
C THR A 103 -27.55 -6.44 8.93
N LEU A 104 -27.38 -5.67 7.84
CA LEU A 104 -28.47 -5.36 6.91
C LEU A 104 -28.56 -6.34 5.74
N LEU A 105 -27.59 -7.24 5.57
CA LEU A 105 -27.41 -8.02 4.34
C LEU A 105 -27.24 -7.14 3.10
N ALA A 106 -26.42 -6.09 3.21
CA ALA A 106 -26.13 -5.25 2.06
C ALA A 106 -25.34 -6.02 1.00
N ASP A 107 -25.67 -5.80 -0.27
CA ASP A 107 -25.08 -6.55 -1.38
C ASP A 107 -23.59 -6.25 -1.52
N VAL A 108 -23.19 -4.99 -1.29
CA VAL A 108 -21.80 -4.56 -1.42
C VAL A 108 -21.38 -3.64 -0.28
N ALA A 109 -20.11 -3.76 0.13
CA ALA A 109 -19.45 -2.82 1.03
C ALA A 109 -18.16 -2.35 0.38
N ILE A 110 -17.98 -1.04 0.26
CA ILE A 110 -16.79 -0.44 -0.34
C ILE A 110 -16.16 0.56 0.63
N VAL A 111 -14.85 0.74 0.52
CA VAL A 111 -14.14 1.78 1.27
C VAL A 111 -14.57 3.16 0.81
N GLU A 112 -14.54 4.12 1.74
CA GLU A 112 -14.92 5.51 1.49
C GLU A 112 -14.16 6.12 0.31
N THR A 113 -12.86 5.84 0.17
CA THR A 113 -12.03 6.33 -0.95
C THR A 113 -12.61 5.92 -2.30
N VAL A 114 -13.11 4.69 -2.43
CA VAL A 114 -13.78 4.21 -3.65
C VAL A 114 -15.13 4.87 -3.82
N ALA A 115 -15.96 4.91 -2.77
CA ALA A 115 -17.29 5.50 -2.84
C ALA A 115 -17.25 6.98 -3.26
N HIS A 116 -16.43 7.76 -2.58
CA HIS A 116 -16.20 9.17 -2.89
C HIS A 116 -15.64 9.38 -4.30
N THR A 117 -14.77 8.48 -4.77
CA THR A 117 -14.26 8.54 -6.16
C THR A 117 -15.36 8.26 -7.18
N GLN A 118 -16.15 7.20 -6.98
CA GLN A 118 -17.24 6.85 -7.89
C GLN A 118 -18.30 7.96 -7.96
N SER A 119 -18.66 8.56 -6.82
CA SER A 119 -19.59 9.69 -6.78
C SER A 119 -19.03 10.90 -7.51
N ALA A 120 -17.78 11.28 -7.26
CA ALA A 120 -17.16 12.42 -7.92
C ALA A 120 -17.06 12.23 -9.44
N LEU A 121 -16.63 11.05 -9.91
CA LEU A 121 -16.53 10.74 -11.34
C LEU A 121 -17.88 10.63 -12.03
N HIS A 122 -18.96 10.31 -11.30
CA HIS A 122 -20.31 10.29 -11.85
C HIS A 122 -20.80 11.68 -12.26
N TYR A 123 -20.49 12.71 -11.47
CA TYR A 123 -20.88 14.10 -11.78
C TYR A 123 -19.80 14.89 -12.53
N HIS A 124 -18.54 14.54 -12.32
CA HIS A 124 -17.36 15.23 -12.83
C HIS A 124 -16.33 14.20 -13.33
N PRO A 125 -16.56 13.56 -14.50
CA PRO A 125 -15.68 12.51 -15.04
C PRO A 125 -14.25 12.97 -15.34
N GLU A 126 -14.02 14.27 -15.43
CA GLU A 126 -12.75 14.93 -15.70
C GLU A 126 -12.00 15.37 -14.43
N ALA A 127 -12.38 14.86 -13.26
CA ALA A 127 -11.70 15.14 -12.00
C ALA A 127 -10.27 14.57 -11.99
N ASP A 128 -9.30 15.41 -11.62
CA ASP A 128 -7.92 14.97 -11.36
C ASP A 128 -7.68 14.80 -9.86
N VAL A 129 -8.26 15.67 -9.04
CA VAL A 129 -8.08 15.67 -7.58
C VAL A 129 -9.42 15.80 -6.90
N ILE A 130 -9.69 14.91 -5.95
CA ILE A 130 -10.89 14.93 -5.12
C ILE A 130 -10.49 15.29 -3.70
N VAL A 131 -11.11 16.32 -3.13
CA VAL A 131 -10.86 16.81 -1.77
C VAL A 131 -12.12 16.58 -0.94
N ASP A 132 -12.16 15.48 -0.21
CA ASP A 132 -13.22 15.15 0.75
C ASP A 132 -12.85 15.66 2.15
N VAL A 133 -13.64 16.59 2.67
CA VAL A 133 -13.44 17.17 4.01
C VAL A 133 -14.63 16.82 4.90
N GLY A 134 -14.45 15.77 5.68
CA GLY A 134 -15.39 15.32 6.69
C GLY A 134 -15.34 16.12 7.98
N GLY A 135 -16.05 15.63 9.00
CA GLY A 135 -16.03 16.20 10.35
C GLY A 135 -14.68 15.96 11.03
N GLN A 136 -14.22 14.71 11.05
CA GLN A 136 -13.00 14.32 11.74
C GLN A 136 -11.81 14.06 10.82
N ASP A 137 -12.07 13.66 9.58
CA ASP A 137 -11.06 13.26 8.62
C ASP A 137 -11.00 14.17 7.38
N ILE A 138 -9.84 14.16 6.75
CA ILE A 138 -9.57 14.79 5.46
C ILE A 138 -9.03 13.70 4.55
N LYS A 139 -9.63 13.57 3.36
CA LYS A 139 -9.20 12.63 2.34
C LYS A 139 -8.94 13.40 1.04
N VAL A 140 -7.74 13.30 0.52
CA VAL A 140 -7.39 13.86 -0.79
C VAL A 140 -7.01 12.72 -1.71
N ILE A 141 -7.78 12.51 -2.77
CA ILE A 141 -7.62 11.40 -3.70
C ILE A 141 -7.11 11.96 -5.03
N PHE A 142 -6.05 11.37 -5.56
CA PHE A 142 -5.43 11.74 -6.82
C PHE A 142 -5.81 10.72 -7.87
N LEU A 143 -6.37 11.20 -8.97
CA LEU A 143 -6.84 10.40 -10.07
C LEU A 143 -5.92 10.53 -11.26
N LYS A 144 -5.83 9.45 -12.03
CA LYS A 144 -5.23 9.43 -13.37
C LYS A 144 -6.09 8.57 -14.27
N HIS A 145 -6.51 9.10 -15.41
CA HIS A 145 -7.39 8.39 -16.36
C HIS A 145 -8.65 7.79 -15.70
N GLY A 146 -9.24 8.49 -14.71
CA GLY A 146 -10.43 8.03 -13.97
C GLY A 146 -10.17 6.91 -12.95
N ALA A 147 -8.92 6.52 -12.69
CA ALA A 147 -8.53 5.55 -11.67
C ALA A 147 -7.81 6.23 -10.49
N VAL A 148 -7.94 5.68 -9.29
CA VAL A 148 -7.20 6.18 -8.11
C VAL A 148 -5.75 5.78 -8.23
N LYS A 149 -4.88 6.80 -8.34
CA LYS A 149 -3.42 6.64 -8.35
C LYS A 149 -2.88 6.56 -6.92
N ASP A 150 -3.27 7.52 -6.09
CA ASP A 150 -2.81 7.64 -4.70
C ASP A 150 -3.83 8.48 -3.90
N PHE A 151 -3.73 8.47 -2.59
CA PHE A 151 -4.52 9.34 -1.73
C PHE A 151 -3.80 9.68 -0.43
N ARG A 152 -4.17 10.79 0.21
CA ARG A 152 -3.69 11.20 1.53
C ARG A 152 -4.86 11.23 2.50
N LEU A 153 -4.65 10.64 3.67
CA LEU A 153 -5.65 10.57 4.74
C LEU A 153 -5.06 11.20 5.99
N ASN A 154 -5.87 11.98 6.69
CA ASN A 154 -5.59 12.36 8.07
C ASN A 154 -6.75 11.91 8.96
N THR A 155 -6.47 11.03 9.92
CA THR A 155 -7.45 10.49 10.88
C THR A 155 -7.06 10.75 12.34
N GLN A 156 -5.86 11.29 12.61
CA GLN A 156 -5.35 11.45 13.97
C GLN A 156 -5.22 12.91 14.41
N CYS A 157 -5.21 13.87 13.47
CA CYS A 157 -5.06 15.27 13.77
C CYS A 157 -6.39 16.01 13.53
N SER A 158 -7.04 16.48 14.61
CA SER A 158 -8.31 17.23 14.57
C SER A 158 -8.17 18.66 14.05
N ALA A 159 -6.98 19.03 13.60
CA ALA A 159 -6.62 20.39 13.35
C ALA A 159 -7.18 20.88 12.01
N GLY A 160 -8.14 21.80 12.07
CA GLY A 160 -8.78 22.42 10.91
C GLY A 160 -9.60 21.46 10.03
N ASN A 161 -10.21 20.42 10.60
CA ASN A 161 -11.28 19.65 9.96
C ASN A 161 -12.66 20.26 10.25
N GLY A 162 -13.74 19.69 9.69
CA GLY A 162 -15.09 20.23 9.82
C GLY A 162 -15.57 20.37 11.26
N TYR A 163 -15.21 19.43 12.14
CA TYR A 163 -15.60 19.43 13.55
C TYR A 163 -14.99 20.64 14.29
N PHE A 164 -13.74 20.98 14.01
CA PHE A 164 -13.10 22.14 14.64
C PHE A 164 -13.77 23.46 14.23
N LEU A 165 -14.15 23.60 12.95
CA LEU A 165 -14.88 24.77 12.46
C LEU A 165 -16.28 24.86 13.09
N GLN A 166 -16.97 23.72 13.21
CA GLN A 166 -18.26 23.62 13.89
C GLN A 166 -18.16 24.05 15.36
N ALA A 167 -17.26 23.44 16.13
CA ALA A 167 -17.10 23.72 17.55
C ALA A 167 -16.74 25.20 17.81
N THR A 168 -15.96 25.82 16.91
CA THR A 168 -15.61 27.25 17.02
C THR A 168 -16.82 28.15 16.76
N ALA A 169 -17.63 27.86 15.73
CA ALA A 169 -18.84 28.62 15.47
C ALA A 169 -19.84 28.54 16.63
N GLU A 170 -20.06 27.33 17.16
CA GLU A 170 -20.95 27.12 18.30
C GLU A 170 -20.46 27.89 19.55
N LYS A 171 -19.16 27.88 19.85
CA LYS A 171 -18.55 28.69 20.92
C LYS A 171 -18.82 30.19 20.76
N PHE A 172 -18.93 30.68 19.52
CA PHE A 172 -19.23 32.09 19.24
C PHE A 172 -20.72 32.43 19.19
N GLY A 173 -21.59 31.42 19.31
CA GLY A 173 -23.05 31.57 19.28
C GLY A 173 -23.64 31.49 17.87
N TYR A 174 -22.91 30.93 16.91
CA TYR A 174 -23.37 30.71 15.54
C TYR A 174 -23.77 29.25 15.32
N ALA A 175 -24.90 29.01 14.65
CA ALA A 175 -25.17 27.69 14.10
C ALA A 175 -24.16 27.39 12.98
N VAL A 176 -23.82 26.11 12.79
CA VAL A 176 -22.84 25.69 11.75
C VAL A 176 -23.27 26.15 10.35
N ALA A 177 -24.58 26.13 10.07
CA ALA A 177 -25.15 26.61 8.82
C ALA A 177 -24.90 28.12 8.58
N ASP A 178 -24.80 28.90 9.65
CA ASP A 178 -24.60 30.35 9.60
C ASP A 178 -23.13 30.76 9.54
N PHE A 179 -22.20 29.80 9.65
CA PHE A 179 -20.75 30.07 9.66
C PHE A 179 -20.35 30.95 8.48
N ALA A 180 -20.72 30.54 7.26
CA ALA A 180 -20.27 31.20 6.04
C ALA A 180 -20.78 32.65 5.99
N ASP A 181 -22.05 32.86 6.31
CA ASP A 181 -22.68 34.18 6.30
C ASP A 181 -22.10 35.08 7.40
N ALA A 182 -21.74 34.55 8.56
CA ALA A 182 -21.00 35.29 9.59
C ALA A 182 -19.59 35.67 9.10
N ALA A 183 -18.83 34.71 8.56
CA ALA A 183 -17.48 34.94 8.06
C ALA A 183 -17.44 35.97 6.92
N PHE A 184 -18.45 36.01 6.04
CA PHE A 184 -18.53 36.99 4.95
C PHE A 184 -18.90 38.41 5.38
N ARG A 185 -19.29 38.63 6.65
CA ARG A 185 -19.47 39.98 7.22
C ARG A 185 -18.16 40.62 7.65
N ALA A 186 -17.08 39.85 7.75
CA ALA A 186 -15.78 40.34 8.16
C ALA A 186 -15.16 41.27 7.11
N GLU A 187 -14.70 42.45 7.53
CA GLU A 187 -13.96 43.39 6.67
C GLU A 187 -12.45 43.11 6.66
N ARG A 188 -11.95 42.47 7.71
CA ARG A 188 -10.56 42.04 7.88
C ARG A 188 -10.53 40.67 8.55
N LEU A 189 -9.38 39.99 8.51
CA LEU A 189 -9.22 38.68 9.14
C LEU A 189 -7.83 38.54 9.79
N PRO A 190 -7.72 37.85 10.93
CA PRO A 190 -6.44 37.58 11.56
C PRO A 190 -5.68 36.49 10.80
N VAL A 191 -4.34 36.53 10.89
CA VAL A 191 -3.47 35.52 10.27
C VAL A 191 -3.07 34.49 11.30
N PHE A 192 -3.64 33.29 11.19
CA PHE A 192 -3.21 32.13 11.96
C PHE A 192 -1.88 31.58 11.41
N SER A 193 -0.91 31.39 12.31
CA SER A 193 0.44 30.94 11.96
C SER A 193 0.52 29.42 11.79
N TYR A 194 -0.22 28.69 12.62
CA TYR A 194 -0.15 27.22 12.69
C TYR A 194 -1.50 26.59 12.34
N GLY A 195 -1.43 25.35 11.86
CA GLY A 195 -2.61 24.55 11.58
C GLY A 195 -3.13 23.72 12.74
N CYS A 196 -2.32 23.49 13.79
CA CYS A 196 -2.59 22.59 14.93
C CYS A 196 -3.72 23.11 15.82
N ALA A 197 -4.70 22.27 16.17
CA ALA A 197 -5.89 22.66 16.93
C ALA A 197 -5.53 23.33 18.27
N VAL A 198 -4.52 22.81 18.98
CA VAL A 198 -4.06 23.36 20.27
C VAL A 198 -3.53 24.80 20.11
N PHE A 199 -2.76 25.05 19.04
CA PHE A 199 -2.25 26.39 18.75
C PHE A 199 -3.36 27.30 18.22
N LEU A 200 -4.30 26.77 17.44
CA LEU A 200 -5.45 27.52 16.96
C LEU A 200 -6.35 28.00 18.10
N GLU A 201 -6.61 27.16 19.11
CA GLU A 201 -7.38 27.58 20.29
C GLU A 201 -6.66 28.68 21.08
N SER A 202 -5.34 28.59 21.21
CA SER A 202 -4.52 29.62 21.85
C SER A 202 -4.54 30.93 21.05
N ASP A 203 -4.41 30.84 19.72
CA ASP A 203 -4.48 31.98 18.80
C ASP A 203 -5.86 32.65 18.85
N ILE A 204 -6.96 31.88 18.90
CA ILE A 204 -8.32 32.42 19.03
C ILE A 204 -8.44 33.28 20.29
N VAL A 205 -8.00 32.78 21.45
CA VAL A 205 -8.06 33.52 22.71
C VAL A 205 -7.22 34.80 22.62
N ASN A 206 -6.02 34.73 22.03
CA ASN A 206 -5.18 35.90 21.83
C ASN A 206 -5.84 36.94 20.90
N PHE A 207 -6.44 36.51 19.80
CA PHE A 207 -7.16 37.42 18.90
C PHE A 207 -8.37 38.07 19.58
N GLN A 208 -9.10 37.34 20.42
CA GLN A 208 -10.16 37.95 21.24
C GLN A 208 -9.60 39.03 22.18
N GLN A 209 -8.46 38.80 22.83
CA GLN A 209 -7.79 39.80 23.68
C GLN A 209 -7.31 41.03 22.91
N LEU A 210 -6.94 40.85 21.63
CA LEU A 210 -6.54 41.92 20.73
C LEU A 210 -7.73 42.67 20.09
N GLY A 211 -8.98 42.31 20.44
CA GLY A 211 -10.18 42.99 19.96
C GLY A 211 -10.58 42.61 18.53
N TRP A 212 -10.29 41.38 18.10
CA TRP A 212 -10.84 40.84 16.86
C TRP A 212 -12.28 40.38 17.08
N GLU A 213 -13.15 40.72 16.13
CA GLU A 213 -14.56 40.33 16.17
C GLU A 213 -14.74 38.86 15.79
N LYS A 214 -15.86 38.27 16.23
CA LYS A 214 -16.15 36.85 16.04
C LYS A 214 -16.16 36.46 14.56
N GLU A 215 -16.76 37.31 13.72
CA GLU A 215 -16.88 37.15 12.27
C GLU A 215 -15.50 37.16 11.61
N GLU A 216 -14.62 38.06 12.07
CA GLU A 216 -13.24 38.17 11.59
C GLU A 216 -12.43 36.92 11.92
N ILE A 217 -12.59 36.39 13.14
CA ILE A 217 -11.95 35.13 13.57
C ILE A 217 -12.47 33.95 12.73
N LEU A 218 -13.78 33.84 12.50
CA LEU A 218 -14.36 32.78 11.65
C LEU A 218 -13.83 32.85 10.20
N ALA A 219 -13.69 34.05 9.64
CA ALA A 219 -13.09 34.26 8.32
C ALA A 219 -11.60 33.83 8.29
N GLY A 220 -10.84 34.19 9.33
CA GLY A 220 -9.46 33.73 9.51
C GLY A 220 -9.37 32.20 9.60
N MET A 221 -10.35 31.58 10.26
CA MET A 221 -10.38 30.13 10.44
C MET A 221 -10.66 29.36 9.17
N ALA A 222 -11.57 29.86 8.32
CA ALA A 222 -11.79 29.28 6.99
C ALA A 222 -10.48 29.23 6.15
N ARG A 223 -9.60 30.24 6.30
CA ARG A 223 -8.30 30.29 5.60
C ARG A 223 -7.24 29.33 6.15
N VAL A 224 -7.45 28.72 7.31
CA VAL A 224 -6.55 27.70 7.86
C VAL A 224 -6.77 26.35 7.20
N LEU A 225 -8.02 26.00 6.89
CA LEU A 225 -8.38 24.72 6.26
C LEU A 225 -7.48 24.35 5.06
N PRO A 226 -7.27 25.21 4.03
CA PRO A 226 -6.38 24.86 2.92
C PRO A 226 -4.92 24.67 3.32
N LYS A 227 -4.41 25.40 4.32
CA LYS A 227 -3.06 25.14 4.83
C LYS A 227 -2.97 23.72 5.39
N ASN A 228 -4.01 23.27 6.08
CA ASN A 228 -4.03 21.94 6.67
C ASN A 228 -4.12 20.84 5.63
N ILE A 229 -5.00 20.99 4.65
CA ILE A 229 -5.11 20.04 3.55
C ILE A 229 -3.79 19.95 2.78
N TRP A 230 -3.28 21.08 2.28
CA TRP A 230 -2.20 21.03 1.30
C TRP A 230 -0.80 20.93 1.92
N LEU A 231 -0.55 21.58 3.06
CA LEU A 231 0.78 21.62 3.67
C LEU A 231 1.02 20.49 4.67
N TYR A 232 -0.02 20.03 5.39
CA TYR A 232 0.14 18.99 6.42
C TYR A 232 -0.36 17.61 5.98
N VAL A 233 -1.49 17.53 5.28
CA VAL A 233 -2.04 16.24 4.81
C VAL A 233 -1.42 15.81 3.49
N VAL A 234 -1.38 16.70 2.49
CA VAL A 234 -0.89 16.35 1.15
C VAL A 234 0.64 16.39 1.06
N GLN A 235 1.26 17.42 1.65
CA GLN A 235 2.73 17.60 1.69
C GLN A 235 3.40 17.64 0.30
N GLU A 236 2.64 17.99 -0.75
CA GLU A 236 3.18 18.20 -2.09
C GLU A 236 3.42 19.70 -2.30
N PRO A 237 4.68 20.15 -2.46
CA PRO A 237 4.96 21.56 -2.72
C PRO A 237 4.44 22.03 -4.09
N ASN A 238 4.36 21.15 -5.09
CA ASN A 238 3.92 21.45 -6.44
C ASN A 238 2.54 20.85 -6.74
N LEU A 239 1.47 21.54 -6.32
CA LEU A 239 0.09 21.08 -6.52
C LEU A 239 -0.28 20.86 -8.00
N ALA A 240 0.40 21.53 -8.94
CA ALA A 240 0.12 21.38 -10.36
C ALA A 240 0.47 19.96 -10.90
N LYS A 241 1.35 19.23 -10.20
CA LYS A 241 1.67 17.84 -10.51
C LYS A 241 0.48 16.90 -10.25
N LEU A 242 -0.40 17.28 -9.31
CA LEU A 242 -1.53 16.46 -8.90
C LEU A 242 -2.70 16.53 -9.88
N GLY A 243 -2.76 17.58 -10.70
CA GLY A 243 -3.85 17.82 -11.64
C GLY A 243 -4.27 19.28 -11.74
N ARG A 244 -5.26 19.54 -12.58
CA ARG A 244 -5.80 20.89 -12.82
C ARG A 244 -7.28 21.00 -12.51
N THR A 245 -8.01 19.88 -12.45
CA THR A 245 -9.42 19.84 -12.05
C THR A 245 -9.58 19.29 -10.64
N PHE A 246 -10.06 20.13 -9.73
CA PHE A 246 -10.26 19.82 -8.32
C PHE A 246 -11.77 19.73 -8.03
N VAL A 247 -12.21 18.61 -7.47
CA VAL A 247 -13.59 18.43 -6.97
C VAL A 247 -13.58 18.49 -5.46
N LEU A 248 -14.26 19.50 -4.92
CA LEU A 248 -14.45 19.67 -3.48
C LEU A 248 -15.72 18.93 -3.05
N GLN A 249 -15.59 18.05 -2.07
CA GLN A 249 -16.72 17.34 -1.48
C GLN A 249 -16.59 17.13 0.05
N GLY A 250 -17.58 16.48 0.66
CA GLY A 250 -17.69 16.29 2.11
C GLY A 250 -18.58 17.33 2.79
N GLY A 251 -19.00 17.05 4.02
CA GLY A 251 -19.95 17.90 4.76
C GLY A 251 -19.43 19.33 4.99
N THR A 252 -18.11 19.50 5.14
CA THR A 252 -17.51 20.83 5.36
C THR A 252 -17.69 21.76 4.17
N GLN A 253 -17.85 21.23 2.95
CA GLN A 253 -18.00 22.05 1.75
C GLN A 253 -19.41 22.65 1.59
N HIS A 254 -20.35 22.35 2.51
CA HIS A 254 -21.57 23.17 2.64
C HIS A 254 -21.26 24.59 3.13
N ASN A 255 -20.12 24.77 3.83
CA ASN A 255 -19.64 26.07 4.26
C ASN A 255 -18.93 26.79 3.10
N LEU A 256 -19.63 27.76 2.49
CA LEU A 256 -19.11 28.50 1.33
C LEU A 256 -17.84 29.30 1.65
N ALA A 257 -17.59 29.70 2.91
CA ALA A 257 -16.34 30.35 3.30
C ALA A 257 -15.16 29.37 3.24
N ALA A 258 -15.37 28.12 3.64
CA ALA A 258 -14.37 27.05 3.52
C ALA A 258 -14.07 26.73 2.04
N VAL A 259 -15.11 26.63 1.20
CA VAL A 259 -14.98 26.43 -0.25
C VAL A 259 -14.19 27.56 -0.90
N LYS A 260 -14.52 28.82 -0.57
CA LYS A 260 -13.81 30.00 -1.07
C LYS A 260 -12.34 29.97 -0.68
N ALA A 261 -12.02 29.68 0.58
CA ALA A 261 -10.65 29.59 1.05
C ALA A 261 -9.85 28.51 0.31
N GLN A 262 -10.46 27.34 0.05
CA GLN A 262 -9.86 26.29 -0.78
C GLN A 262 -9.60 26.77 -2.21
N ALA A 263 -10.64 27.31 -2.86
CA ALA A 263 -10.56 27.76 -4.24
C ALA A 263 -9.47 28.83 -4.44
N ASP A 264 -9.36 29.79 -3.52
CA ASP A 264 -8.33 30.81 -3.54
C ASP A 264 -6.94 30.20 -3.39
N PHE A 265 -6.74 29.33 -2.39
CA PHE A 265 -5.45 28.69 -2.15
C PHE A 265 -5.00 27.89 -3.38
N ILE A 266 -5.88 27.06 -3.94
CA ILE A 266 -5.59 26.25 -5.12
C ILE A 266 -5.22 27.16 -6.30
N ARG A 267 -5.96 28.23 -6.56
CA ARG A 267 -5.65 29.17 -7.66
C ARG A 267 -4.30 29.88 -7.49
N THR A 268 -3.89 30.17 -6.25
CA THR A 268 -2.55 30.76 -6.00
C THR A 268 -1.41 29.79 -6.30
N LYS A 269 -1.65 28.49 -6.19
CA LYS A 269 -0.64 27.43 -6.41
C LYS A 269 -0.70 26.83 -7.82
N VAL A 270 -1.88 26.79 -8.42
CA VAL A 270 -2.16 26.23 -9.73
C VAL A 270 -2.96 27.26 -10.54
N PRO A 271 -2.29 28.22 -11.18
CA PRO A 271 -2.95 29.20 -12.04
C PRO A 271 -3.76 28.50 -13.14
N GLY A 272 -5.03 28.88 -13.29
CA GLY A 272 -5.95 28.26 -14.25
C GLY A 272 -6.54 26.91 -13.81
N ALA A 273 -6.45 26.55 -12.53
CA ALA A 273 -7.14 25.39 -11.99
C ALA A 273 -8.68 25.54 -12.08
N ARG A 274 -9.33 24.46 -12.46
CA ARG A 274 -10.79 24.34 -12.45
C ARG A 274 -11.22 23.74 -11.12
N ILE A 275 -11.99 24.49 -10.34
CA ILE A 275 -12.49 24.06 -9.04
C ILE A 275 -13.98 23.84 -9.15
N LEU A 276 -14.43 22.65 -8.79
CA LEU A 276 -15.81 22.21 -8.82
C LEU A 276 -16.25 21.83 -7.41
N VAL A 277 -17.54 21.97 -7.12
CA VAL A 277 -18.14 21.52 -5.87
C VAL A 277 -19.16 20.44 -6.21
N HIS A 278 -19.06 19.30 -5.53
CA HIS A 278 -19.97 18.19 -5.76
C HIS A 278 -21.43 18.59 -5.44
N PRO A 279 -22.41 18.30 -6.31
CA PRO A 279 -23.80 18.78 -6.16
C PRO A 279 -24.52 18.21 -4.93
N HIS A 280 -24.04 17.08 -4.43
CA HIS A 280 -24.51 16.44 -3.20
C HIS A 280 -23.33 16.21 -2.24
N THR A 281 -22.60 17.28 -1.92
CA THR A 281 -21.29 17.18 -1.26
C THR A 281 -21.29 16.35 0.03
N GLY A 282 -22.30 16.52 0.89
CA GLY A 282 -22.41 15.81 2.16
C GLY A 282 -22.77 14.33 2.04
N GLU A 283 -23.43 13.92 0.95
CA GLU A 283 -23.91 12.54 0.71
C GLU A 283 -23.08 11.78 -0.34
N SER A 284 -21.98 12.35 -0.82
CA SER A 284 -21.12 11.76 -1.87
C SER A 284 -20.69 10.32 -1.57
N GLY A 285 -20.35 9.98 -0.33
CA GLY A 285 -20.05 8.61 0.08
C GLY A 285 -21.24 7.65 -0.16
N ALA A 286 -22.44 8.03 0.29
CA ALA A 286 -23.64 7.22 0.12
C ALA A 286 -24.00 7.04 -1.36
N ILE A 287 -23.85 8.09 -2.17
CA ILE A 287 -24.06 8.03 -3.64
C ILE A 287 -23.10 7.03 -4.28
N GLY A 288 -21.81 7.09 -3.92
CA GLY A 288 -20.82 6.12 -4.40
C GLY A 288 -21.17 4.67 -4.06
N ALA A 289 -21.69 4.44 -2.86
CA ALA A 289 -22.15 3.12 -2.44
C ALA A 289 -23.38 2.64 -3.23
N ALA A 290 -24.35 3.52 -3.50
CA ALA A 290 -25.51 3.21 -4.33
C ALA A 290 -25.12 2.89 -5.78
N LEU A 291 -24.17 3.64 -6.36
CA LEU A 291 -23.63 3.39 -7.71
C LEU A 291 -22.99 2.00 -7.80
N GLU A 292 -22.25 1.61 -6.77
CA GLU A 292 -21.63 0.29 -6.74
C GLU A 292 -22.67 -0.83 -6.55
N ALA A 293 -23.68 -0.62 -5.70
CA ALA A 293 -24.79 -1.57 -5.56
C ALA A 293 -25.53 -1.78 -6.88
N ARG A 294 -25.75 -0.70 -7.64
CA ARG A 294 -26.32 -0.75 -8.99
C ARG A 294 -25.48 -1.57 -9.95
N ARG A 295 -24.15 -1.44 -9.89
CA ARG A 295 -23.23 -2.23 -10.72
C ARG A 295 -23.27 -3.72 -10.38
N VAL A 296 -23.26 -4.04 -9.09
CA VAL A 296 -23.22 -5.43 -8.60
C VAL A 296 -24.57 -6.14 -8.79
N VAL A 297 -25.69 -5.43 -8.66
CA VAL A 297 -27.05 -5.98 -8.76
C VAL A 297 -27.88 -5.22 -9.82
N PRO A 298 -27.56 -5.35 -11.12
CA PRO A 298 -28.27 -4.59 -12.17
C PRO A 298 -29.71 -5.08 -12.41
N HIS A 299 -29.93 -6.41 -12.33
CA HIS A 299 -31.21 -7.07 -12.66
C HIS A 299 -31.62 -8.15 -11.63
N GLY A 300 -30.91 -8.25 -10.50
CA GLY A 300 -31.13 -9.27 -9.47
C GLY A 300 -32.07 -8.83 -8.33
N ARG A 301 -32.32 -9.74 -7.39
CA ARG A 301 -32.95 -9.44 -6.10
C ARG A 301 -31.88 -9.27 -5.03
N THR A 302 -31.98 -8.20 -4.25
CA THR A 302 -31.09 -7.94 -3.11
C THR A 302 -31.29 -8.98 -1.99
N ALA A 303 -30.21 -9.26 -1.26
CA ALA A 303 -30.27 -10.03 -0.01
C ALA A 303 -30.69 -9.17 1.19
N PHE A 304 -30.85 -7.86 1.00
CA PHE A 304 -31.17 -6.90 2.05
C PHE A 304 -32.42 -7.31 2.83
N VAL A 305 -32.34 -7.16 4.16
CA VAL A 305 -33.42 -7.55 5.09
C VAL A 305 -34.74 -6.78 4.88
N GLY A 306 -34.71 -5.66 4.15
CA GLY A 306 -35.84 -4.75 3.98
C GLY A 306 -35.80 -3.58 4.98
N ILE A 307 -36.40 -2.45 4.61
CA ILE A 307 -36.34 -1.24 5.44
C ILE A 307 -37.09 -1.44 6.75
N GLU A 308 -38.25 -2.09 6.73
CA GLU A 308 -39.05 -2.36 7.92
C GLU A 308 -38.30 -3.25 8.91
N ALA A 309 -37.70 -4.34 8.42
CA ALA A 309 -36.90 -5.24 9.25
C ALA A 309 -35.64 -4.56 9.79
N ALA A 310 -34.97 -3.74 8.98
CA ALA A 310 -33.83 -2.94 9.40
C ALA A 310 -34.22 -1.94 10.50
N ALA A 311 -35.35 -1.26 10.36
CA ALA A 311 -35.86 -0.29 11.33
C ALA A 311 -36.27 -0.93 12.68
N LEU A 312 -36.68 -2.20 12.65
CA LEU A 312 -37.07 -2.99 13.82
C LEU A 312 -35.95 -3.92 14.33
N LEU A 313 -34.75 -3.85 13.75
CA LEU A 313 -33.57 -4.59 14.19
C LEU A 313 -33.26 -4.28 15.66
N SER A 314 -33.22 -5.31 16.48
CA SER A 314 -32.72 -5.21 17.86
C SER A 314 -31.24 -5.52 17.89
N PHE A 315 -30.47 -4.86 18.75
CA PHE A 315 -29.08 -5.21 18.96
C PHE A 315 -28.64 -5.05 20.41
N THR A 316 -27.58 -5.75 20.78
CA THR A 316 -26.94 -5.64 22.08
C THR A 316 -25.43 -5.55 21.88
N THR A 317 -24.81 -4.58 22.54
CA THR A 317 -23.36 -4.39 22.50
C THR A 317 -22.75 -4.79 23.84
N THR A 318 -21.82 -5.74 23.81
CA THR A 318 -21.15 -6.26 25.01
C THR A 318 -19.65 -6.02 24.90
N ARG A 319 -19.04 -5.47 25.97
CA ARG A 319 -17.59 -5.28 26.10
C ARG A 319 -17.19 -5.42 27.57
N ASP A 320 -16.94 -6.64 27.98
CA ASP A 320 -16.52 -7.01 29.34
C ASP A 320 -15.55 -8.20 29.31
N GLU A 321 -15.19 -8.74 30.48
CA GLU A 321 -14.27 -9.88 30.60
C GLU A 321 -14.71 -11.13 29.80
N SER A 322 -16.01 -11.34 29.56
CA SER A 322 -16.50 -12.45 28.75
C SER A 322 -16.09 -12.33 27.27
N THR A 323 -15.84 -11.11 26.81
CA THR A 323 -15.42 -10.80 25.43
C THR A 323 -13.90 -10.83 25.25
N ARG A 324 -13.13 -11.18 26.28
CA ARG A 324 -11.66 -11.16 26.22
C ARG A 324 -11.10 -12.18 25.22
N CYS A 325 -10.11 -11.78 24.44
CA CYS A 325 -9.47 -12.60 23.41
C CYS A 325 -8.18 -13.24 23.94
N ASN A 326 -8.24 -14.55 24.20
CA ASN A 326 -7.11 -15.32 24.75
C ASN A 326 -6.22 -15.97 23.68
N PHE A 327 -6.31 -15.54 22.41
CA PHE A 327 -5.59 -16.19 21.30
C PHE A 327 -4.09 -15.86 21.27
N CYS A 328 -3.64 -14.86 22.02
CA CYS A 328 -2.23 -14.52 22.18
C CYS A 328 -1.98 -13.80 23.51
N LYS A 329 -0.71 -13.51 23.81
CA LYS A 329 -0.28 -12.88 25.07
C LYS A 329 -0.79 -11.44 25.27
N ASN A 330 -1.34 -10.79 24.24
CA ASN A 330 -1.86 -9.43 24.36
C ASN A 330 -3.23 -9.38 25.06
N ASP A 331 -3.93 -10.51 25.12
CA ASP A 331 -5.13 -10.72 25.91
C ASP A 331 -6.15 -9.55 25.84
N CYS A 332 -6.53 -9.15 24.63
CA CYS A 332 -7.26 -7.90 24.39
C CYS A 332 -8.78 -8.06 24.60
N LEU A 333 -9.45 -7.02 25.12
CA LEU A 333 -10.92 -6.96 25.14
C LEU A 333 -11.48 -6.72 23.72
N ARG A 334 -12.57 -7.42 23.38
CA ARG A 334 -13.30 -7.28 22.11
C ARG A 334 -14.65 -6.60 22.36
N THR A 335 -15.29 -6.11 21.33
CA THR A 335 -16.70 -5.67 21.42
C THR A 335 -17.54 -6.57 20.55
N PHE A 336 -18.55 -7.21 21.14
CA PHE A 336 -19.53 -8.01 20.43
C PHE A 336 -20.76 -7.16 20.17
N VAL A 337 -21.22 -7.14 18.93
CA VAL A 337 -22.46 -6.51 18.50
C VAL A 337 -23.38 -7.61 18.02
N ASP A 338 -24.32 -8.00 18.86
CA ASP A 338 -25.31 -9.03 18.58
C ASP A 338 -26.56 -8.38 18.01
N THR A 339 -26.90 -8.66 16.75
CA THR A 339 -28.09 -8.12 16.07
C THR A 339 -29.11 -9.22 15.81
N LYS A 340 -30.39 -8.94 16.06
CA LYS A 340 -31.49 -9.84 15.79
C LYS A 340 -32.59 -9.11 15.01
N PRO A 341 -32.83 -9.49 13.74
CA PRO A 341 -33.96 -8.96 12.96
C PRO A 341 -35.28 -9.50 13.52
N PRO A 342 -36.43 -8.85 13.22
CA PRO A 342 -37.75 -9.34 13.62
C PRO A 342 -38.02 -10.76 13.12
N GLU A 343 -37.60 -11.04 11.88
CA GLU A 343 -37.65 -12.35 11.24
C GLU A 343 -36.23 -12.71 10.76
N GLY A 344 -35.72 -13.87 11.19
CA GLY A 344 -34.39 -14.37 10.83
C GLY A 344 -33.48 -14.64 12.02
N ASP A 345 -32.27 -15.12 11.72
CA ASP A 345 -31.30 -15.53 12.72
C ASP A 345 -30.56 -14.35 13.35
N ALA A 346 -30.25 -14.48 14.65
CA ALA A 346 -29.35 -13.56 15.32
C ALA A 346 -27.93 -13.67 14.74
N ARG A 347 -27.21 -12.55 14.72
CA ARG A 347 -25.86 -12.44 14.15
C ARG A 347 -24.96 -11.68 15.11
N ARG A 348 -23.70 -12.10 15.15
CA ARG A 348 -22.67 -11.42 15.94
C ARG A 348 -21.63 -10.79 15.01
N PHE A 349 -21.36 -9.51 15.23
CA PHE A 349 -20.22 -8.82 14.67
C PHE A 349 -19.18 -8.56 15.78
N ILE A 350 -17.91 -8.85 15.52
CA ILE A 350 -16.84 -8.69 16.50
C ILE A 350 -15.90 -7.57 16.08
N ILE A 351 -15.88 -6.51 16.87
CA ILE A 351 -14.90 -5.44 16.75
C ILE A 351 -13.69 -5.80 17.61
N ALA A 352 -12.53 -5.95 16.97
CA ALA A 352 -11.29 -6.29 17.64
C ALA A 352 -10.08 -5.57 17.03
N THR A 353 -9.01 -5.43 17.81
CA THR A 353 -7.77 -4.75 17.41
C THR A 353 -6.97 -5.51 16.34
N CYS A 354 -7.26 -6.80 16.12
CA CYS A 354 -6.57 -7.62 15.12
C CYS A 354 -7.51 -8.66 14.50
N GLU A 355 -7.15 -9.16 13.32
CA GLU A 355 -7.93 -10.16 12.57
C GLU A 355 -8.17 -11.44 13.38
N LYS A 356 -7.19 -11.84 14.20
CA LYS A 356 -7.35 -13.01 15.09
C LYS A 356 -8.47 -12.77 16.11
N GLY A 357 -8.60 -11.55 16.61
CA GLY A 357 -9.64 -11.21 17.57
C GLY A 357 -11.03 -11.05 16.95
N MET A 358 -11.14 -10.97 15.62
CA MET A 358 -12.42 -10.80 14.92
C MET A 358 -13.22 -12.11 14.80
N VAL A 359 -12.68 -13.24 15.27
CA VAL A 359 -13.39 -14.53 15.29
C VAL A 359 -13.78 -14.94 16.71
N GLU A 360 -14.84 -15.73 16.82
CA GLU A 360 -15.39 -16.17 18.11
C GLU A 360 -14.53 -17.25 18.77
N SER A 361 -14.05 -18.21 17.97
CA SER A 361 -13.41 -19.42 18.46
C SER A 361 -12.05 -19.70 17.82
N LEU A 362 -11.26 -20.55 18.48
CA LEU A 362 -10.01 -21.08 17.91
C LEU A 362 -10.26 -21.93 16.65
N ASP A 363 -11.41 -22.57 16.53
CA ASP A 363 -11.75 -23.36 15.34
C ASP A 363 -12.07 -22.47 14.15
N ASP A 364 -12.74 -21.34 14.35
CA ASP A 364 -12.94 -20.35 13.29
C ASP A 364 -11.62 -19.70 12.89
N LEU A 365 -10.72 -19.46 13.85
CA LEU A 365 -9.36 -19.02 13.56
C LEU A 365 -8.61 -20.04 12.68
N ARG A 366 -8.77 -21.35 12.94
CA ARG A 366 -8.20 -22.42 12.12
C ARG A 366 -8.80 -22.44 10.72
N LYS A 367 -10.11 -22.24 10.56
CA LYS A 367 -10.77 -22.15 9.24
C LYS A 367 -10.25 -20.95 8.44
N VAL A 368 -10.16 -19.78 9.08
CA VAL A 368 -9.61 -18.56 8.47
C VAL A 368 -8.16 -18.79 8.03
N LYS A 369 -7.34 -19.39 8.90
CA LYS A 369 -5.97 -19.77 8.55
C LYS A 369 -5.92 -20.74 7.37
N GLY A 370 -6.76 -21.78 7.35
CA GLY A 370 -6.82 -22.73 6.25
C GLY A 370 -7.21 -22.09 4.91
N ARG A 371 -8.14 -21.11 4.93
CA ARG A 371 -8.47 -20.30 3.75
C ARG A 371 -7.26 -19.48 3.28
N PHE A 372 -6.55 -18.84 4.20
CA PHE A 372 -5.34 -18.07 3.85
C PHE A 372 -4.22 -18.95 3.32
N ASP A 373 -3.99 -20.12 3.90
CA ASP A 373 -2.98 -21.08 3.43
C ASP A 373 -3.31 -21.55 2.00
N ARG A 374 -4.61 -21.74 1.67
CA ARG A 374 -5.05 -22.01 0.30
C ARG A 374 -4.78 -20.84 -0.64
N ILE A 375 -5.17 -19.62 -0.26
CA ILE A 375 -4.92 -18.41 -1.06
C ILE A 375 -3.42 -18.22 -1.32
N LYS A 376 -2.56 -18.41 -0.31
CA LYS A 376 -1.10 -18.32 -0.45
C LYS A 376 -0.56 -19.35 -1.45
N LYS A 377 -1.11 -20.57 -1.44
CA LYS A 377 -0.71 -21.63 -2.37
C LYS A 377 -1.14 -21.34 -3.82
N GLU A 378 -2.35 -20.81 -3.99
CA GLU A 378 -2.88 -20.47 -5.32
C GLU A 378 -2.24 -19.21 -5.90
N ASN A 379 -1.79 -18.30 -5.03
CA ASN A 379 -1.26 -16.97 -5.35
C ASN A 379 0.09 -16.78 -4.65
N PRO A 380 1.17 -17.33 -5.19
CA PRO A 380 2.48 -17.25 -4.53
C PRO A 380 2.97 -15.80 -4.45
N ASN A 381 3.60 -15.47 -3.32
CA ASN A 381 4.32 -14.23 -3.13
C ASN A 381 5.81 -14.50 -3.34
N LEU A 382 6.32 -14.23 -4.55
CA LEU A 382 7.71 -14.46 -4.91
C LEU A 382 8.68 -13.58 -4.13
N VAL A 383 8.21 -12.47 -3.54
CA VAL A 383 9.01 -11.60 -2.67
C VAL A 383 9.32 -12.29 -1.35
N GLU A 384 8.31 -12.91 -0.72
CA GLU A 384 8.47 -13.73 0.50
C GLU A 384 9.38 -14.94 0.21
N ILE A 385 9.13 -15.64 -0.90
CA ILE A 385 9.91 -16.82 -1.31
C ILE A 385 11.38 -16.46 -1.57
N ALA A 386 11.65 -15.39 -2.33
CA ALA A 386 13.00 -14.94 -2.61
C ALA A 386 13.71 -14.43 -1.35
N GLY A 387 13.01 -13.68 -0.49
CA GLY A 387 13.54 -13.16 0.76
C GLY A 387 13.96 -14.25 1.75
N ASP A 388 13.26 -15.37 1.74
CA ASP A 388 13.62 -16.57 2.48
C ASP A 388 14.76 -17.35 1.82
N ALA A 389 14.64 -17.61 0.52
CA ALA A 389 15.58 -18.44 -0.21
C ALA A 389 16.99 -17.83 -0.31
N ALA A 390 17.10 -16.49 -0.31
CA ALA A 390 18.38 -15.78 -0.36
C ALA A 390 19.35 -16.18 0.77
N PHE A 391 18.83 -16.62 1.92
CA PHE A 391 19.61 -16.95 3.11
C PHE A 391 19.53 -18.45 3.49
N ARG A 392 19.14 -19.32 2.55
CA ARG A 392 19.12 -20.78 2.75
C ARG A 392 20.42 -21.43 2.24
N SER A 393 20.66 -22.65 2.70
CA SER A 393 21.79 -23.47 2.21
C SER A 393 21.67 -23.68 0.71
N THR A 394 22.81 -23.57 0.03
CA THR A 394 22.95 -23.71 -1.42
C THR A 394 23.37 -25.12 -1.84
N ALA A 395 23.63 -26.00 -0.87
CA ALA A 395 24.00 -27.39 -1.11
C ALA A 395 22.81 -28.17 -1.70
N VAL A 396 22.98 -28.72 -2.89
CA VAL A 396 21.97 -29.55 -3.58
C VAL A 396 21.69 -30.81 -2.76
N ARG A 397 20.41 -31.15 -2.53
CA ARG A 397 20.04 -32.38 -1.82
C ARG A 397 20.12 -33.54 -2.80
N LYS A 398 20.71 -34.68 -2.38
CA LYS A 398 20.83 -35.93 -3.17
C LYS A 398 19.56 -36.43 -3.90
N LYS A 399 18.36 -35.96 -3.53
CA LYS A 399 17.09 -36.32 -4.18
C LYS A 399 16.83 -35.55 -5.48
N GLU A 400 17.42 -34.37 -5.65
CA GLU A 400 17.27 -33.50 -6.83
C GLU A 400 18.15 -33.97 -8.01
N GLU A 401 19.28 -34.64 -7.72
CA GLU A 401 20.20 -35.19 -8.73
C GLU A 401 19.61 -36.36 -9.54
N ALA A 402 18.53 -36.99 -9.07
CA ALA A 402 17.95 -38.19 -9.70
C ALA A 402 16.99 -37.88 -10.87
N GLY A 403 16.60 -36.62 -11.09
CA GLY A 403 15.58 -36.22 -12.06
C GLY A 403 16.07 -35.67 -13.40
N ASP A 404 17.38 -35.44 -13.56
CA ASP A 404 17.97 -34.87 -14.77
C ASP A 404 18.83 -35.92 -15.50
N PRO A 405 18.43 -36.37 -16.71
CA PRO A 405 19.21 -37.30 -17.52
C PRO A 405 20.61 -36.75 -17.89
N ALA A 406 20.77 -35.42 -17.98
CA ALA A 406 22.05 -34.78 -18.26
C ALA A 406 22.94 -34.63 -17.01
N ALA A 407 22.34 -34.58 -15.81
CA ALA A 407 23.07 -34.64 -14.53
C ALA A 407 23.57 -36.06 -14.20
N SER A 408 22.91 -37.10 -14.73
CA SER A 408 23.25 -38.50 -14.47
C SER A 408 24.64 -38.94 -14.95
N ALA A 409 25.30 -38.14 -15.80
CA ALA A 409 26.64 -38.41 -16.32
C ALA A 409 27.79 -37.74 -15.53
N ARG A 410 27.51 -36.98 -14.46
CA ARG A 410 28.55 -36.38 -13.61
C ARG A 410 28.46 -36.95 -12.19
N PRO A 411 29.49 -37.64 -11.68
CA PRO A 411 29.47 -38.12 -10.31
C PRO A 411 29.37 -36.91 -9.36
N SER A 412 28.40 -36.93 -8.44
CA SER A 412 28.24 -35.96 -7.38
C SER A 412 29.43 -35.99 -6.42
N ARG A 413 30.50 -35.28 -6.80
CA ARG A 413 31.69 -35.02 -6.01
C ARG A 413 31.66 -33.59 -5.47
N GLY A 414 30.59 -33.24 -4.76
CA GLY A 414 30.44 -31.97 -4.03
C GLY A 414 31.15 -31.90 -2.68
N THR A 415 31.91 -32.94 -2.31
CA THR A 415 33.01 -32.82 -1.34
C THR A 415 34.24 -33.37 -2.02
N ALA A 416 34.84 -32.58 -2.90
CA ALA A 416 36.24 -32.81 -3.21
C ALA A 416 36.98 -32.78 -1.87
N ARG A 417 37.40 -33.95 -1.41
CA ARG A 417 38.15 -34.16 -0.17
C ARG A 417 39.55 -33.65 -0.45
N TRP A 418 39.67 -32.33 -0.52
CA TRP A 418 40.94 -31.65 -0.68
C TRP A 418 41.80 -32.01 0.54
N LEU A 419 43.10 -32.19 0.32
CA LEU A 419 44.10 -32.29 1.38
C LEU A 419 44.27 -30.90 2.03
N SER A 420 43.19 -30.32 2.54
CA SER A 420 43.25 -29.17 3.43
C SER A 420 44.01 -29.61 4.67
N LEU A 421 44.91 -28.75 5.17
CA LEU A 421 45.57 -29.00 6.45
C LEU A 421 44.50 -29.29 7.52
N PRO A 422 44.65 -30.33 8.35
CA PRO A 422 43.65 -30.67 9.38
C PRO A 422 43.27 -29.48 10.28
N SER A 423 44.22 -28.59 10.54
CA SER A 423 44.01 -27.34 11.30
C SER A 423 43.13 -26.30 10.56
N ALA A 424 43.21 -26.22 9.24
CA ALA A 424 42.35 -25.36 8.43
C ALA A 424 40.91 -25.88 8.42
N ARG A 425 40.73 -27.19 8.24
CA ARG A 425 39.42 -27.84 8.29
C ARG A 425 38.76 -27.72 9.66
N ALA A 426 39.48 -28.02 10.73
CA ALA A 426 38.98 -27.90 12.10
C ALA A 426 38.56 -26.46 12.45
N ARG A 427 39.25 -25.45 11.89
CA ARG A 427 38.86 -24.04 12.04
C ARG A 427 37.54 -23.73 11.32
N ARG A 428 37.40 -24.15 10.06
CA ARG A 428 36.19 -23.90 9.24
C ARG A 428 34.94 -24.61 9.81
N GLU A 429 35.11 -25.79 10.41
CA GLU A 429 34.02 -26.52 11.06
C GLU A 429 33.53 -25.88 12.37
N LYS A 430 34.35 -25.01 12.99
CA LYS A 430 34.07 -24.37 14.29
C LYS A 430 33.71 -22.89 14.19
N ILE A 431 34.27 -22.16 13.23
CA ILE A 431 34.05 -20.71 13.07
C ILE A 431 32.56 -20.42 12.86
N ARG A 432 32.04 -19.40 13.54
CA ARG A 432 30.68 -18.90 13.44
C ARG A 432 30.66 -17.48 12.88
N ILE A 433 29.96 -17.31 11.77
CA ILE A 433 29.94 -16.08 10.99
C ILE A 433 28.51 -15.53 11.01
N GLY A 434 28.33 -14.34 11.57
CA GLY A 434 27.09 -13.58 11.53
C GLY A 434 26.97 -12.81 10.21
N ILE A 435 25.81 -12.88 9.56
CA ILE A 435 25.49 -12.10 8.36
C ILE A 435 24.13 -11.43 8.57
N PRO A 436 24.02 -10.09 8.56
CA PRO A 436 22.73 -9.43 8.70
C PRO A 436 21.86 -9.63 7.44
N ARG A 437 20.56 -9.94 7.60
CA ARG A 437 19.57 -10.01 6.50
C ARG A 437 19.13 -8.60 6.13
N VAL A 438 19.91 -7.88 5.32
CA VAL A 438 19.70 -6.44 5.08
C VAL A 438 20.10 -5.99 3.68
N LEU A 439 19.54 -4.87 3.22
CA LEU A 439 20.00 -4.14 2.03
C LEU A 439 20.14 -5.06 0.78
N ASN A 440 21.24 -4.95 0.04
CA ASN A 440 21.51 -5.76 -1.15
C ASN A 440 21.79 -7.24 -0.84
N PHE A 441 21.94 -7.67 0.43
CA PHE A 441 22.12 -9.08 0.74
C PHE A 441 20.89 -9.91 0.35
N TYR A 442 19.71 -9.31 0.24
CA TYR A 442 18.54 -10.00 -0.28
C TYR A 442 18.66 -10.46 -1.75
N SER A 443 19.58 -9.89 -2.53
CA SER A 443 19.91 -10.36 -3.89
C SER A 443 21.29 -11.00 -4.00
N THR A 444 22.23 -10.69 -3.09
CA THR A 444 23.62 -11.16 -3.19
C THR A 444 24.01 -12.23 -2.18
N ALA A 445 23.22 -12.47 -1.12
CA ALA A 445 23.54 -13.49 -0.12
C ALA A 445 23.76 -14.90 -0.68
N PRO A 446 23.03 -15.38 -1.72
CA PRO A 446 23.29 -16.69 -2.31
C PRO A 446 24.75 -16.90 -2.73
N PHE A 447 25.40 -15.86 -3.27
CA PHE A 447 26.81 -15.91 -3.62
C PHE A 447 27.69 -16.16 -2.39
N PHE A 448 27.50 -15.38 -1.33
CA PHE A 448 28.30 -15.49 -0.11
C PHE A 448 28.04 -16.81 0.64
N VAL A 449 26.79 -17.28 0.68
CA VAL A 449 26.45 -18.57 1.29
C VAL A 449 27.10 -19.71 0.51
N GLY A 450 26.97 -19.73 -0.82
CA GLY A 450 27.60 -20.74 -1.67
C GLY A 450 29.12 -20.75 -1.56
N TYR A 451 29.74 -19.57 -1.49
CA TYR A 451 31.16 -19.42 -1.25
C TYR A 451 31.57 -20.01 0.10
N LEU A 452 30.88 -19.64 1.20
CA LEU A 452 31.24 -20.09 2.55
C LEU A 452 31.04 -21.58 2.77
N GLU A 453 29.93 -22.14 2.27
CA GLU A 453 29.67 -23.59 2.33
C GLU A 453 30.74 -24.36 1.54
N SER A 454 31.05 -23.92 0.32
CA SER A 454 32.10 -24.53 -0.52
C SER A 454 33.50 -24.36 0.06
N ALA A 455 33.75 -23.27 0.81
CA ALA A 455 35.00 -23.06 1.54
C ALA A 455 35.12 -23.98 2.77
N GLY A 456 34.05 -24.67 3.17
CA GLY A 456 34.01 -25.67 4.25
C GLY A 456 33.39 -25.17 5.56
N VAL A 457 32.69 -24.03 5.56
CA VAL A 457 31.93 -23.54 6.72
C VAL A 457 30.56 -24.23 6.72
N PRO A 458 30.20 -25.00 7.77
CA PRO A 458 28.88 -25.62 7.84
C PRO A 458 27.78 -24.54 7.87
N PHE A 459 26.69 -24.73 7.11
CA PHE A 459 25.58 -23.77 7.06
C PHE A 459 25.04 -23.37 8.44
N ARG A 460 24.95 -24.31 9.38
CA ARG A 460 24.54 -24.06 10.78
C ARG A 460 25.42 -23.05 11.54
N ASN A 461 26.64 -22.80 11.05
CA ASN A 461 27.56 -21.83 11.61
C ASN A 461 27.49 -20.47 10.90
N ILE A 462 26.75 -20.37 9.79
CA ILE A 462 26.38 -19.11 9.15
C ILE A 462 25.08 -18.66 9.81
N VAL A 463 25.17 -17.62 10.64
CA VAL A 463 24.07 -17.15 11.50
C VAL A 463 23.50 -15.87 10.92
N PHE A 464 22.23 -15.89 10.57
CA PHE A 464 21.52 -14.73 10.07
C PHE A 464 20.74 -14.03 11.18
N SER A 465 20.57 -12.71 11.07
CA SER A 465 19.53 -12.00 11.84
C SER A 465 18.14 -12.47 11.40
N THR A 466 17.11 -12.23 12.19
CA THR A 466 15.72 -12.38 11.73
C THR A 466 15.31 -11.27 10.76
N GLU A 467 14.10 -11.35 10.24
CA GLU A 467 13.42 -10.23 9.56
C GLU A 467 13.23 -9.05 10.50
N THR A 468 13.07 -7.86 9.91
CA THR A 468 12.77 -6.64 10.64
C THR A 468 11.41 -6.75 11.31
N ASP A 469 11.36 -6.49 12.62
CA ASP A 469 10.11 -6.31 13.35
C ASP A 469 10.21 -5.13 14.32
N ASN A 470 9.06 -4.64 14.79
CA ASN A 470 8.99 -3.47 15.68
C ASN A 470 9.76 -3.66 16.99
N LYS A 471 9.88 -4.90 17.48
CA LYS A 471 10.59 -5.20 18.72
C LYS A 471 12.10 -5.12 18.49
N MET A 472 12.61 -5.79 17.46
CA MET A 472 13.99 -5.71 17.02
C MET A 472 14.39 -4.25 16.77
N TYR A 473 13.57 -3.50 16.02
CA TYR A 473 13.87 -2.11 15.70
C TYR A 473 14.02 -1.27 16.98
N LYS A 474 13.06 -1.34 17.91
CA LYS A 474 13.10 -0.60 19.20
C LYS A 474 14.27 -0.99 20.10
N GLU A 475 14.68 -2.25 20.07
CA GLU A 475 15.82 -2.74 20.87
C GLU A 475 17.16 -2.22 20.34
N GLY A 476 17.32 -2.10 19.01
CA GLY A 476 18.58 -1.70 18.39
C GLY A 476 18.73 -0.24 18.01
N SER A 477 17.63 0.46 17.68
CA SER A 477 17.68 1.81 17.07
C SER A 477 18.27 2.89 17.97
N ARG A 478 18.35 2.65 19.28
CA ARG A 478 18.92 3.58 20.28
C ARG A 478 20.39 3.94 20.05
N ARG A 479 21.11 3.17 19.23
CA ARG A 479 22.53 3.40 18.87
C ARG A 479 22.71 4.21 17.60
N GLY A 480 21.62 4.59 16.93
CA GLY A 480 21.66 5.42 15.73
C GLY A 480 22.25 6.80 16.02
N SER A 481 23.35 7.13 15.34
CA SER A 481 24.03 8.42 15.48
C SER A 481 23.85 9.34 14.26
N ILE A 482 23.25 8.83 13.17
CA ILE A 482 23.07 9.52 11.89
C ILE A 482 21.65 9.24 11.36
N ASP A 483 20.98 10.28 10.88
CA ASP A 483 19.63 10.20 10.33
C ASP A 483 19.64 9.84 8.83
N GLN A 484 19.81 8.55 8.53
CA GLN A 484 19.80 7.99 7.17
C GLN A 484 18.39 7.51 6.74
N CYS A 485 18.28 6.94 5.54
CA CYS A 485 17.05 6.26 5.11
C CYS A 485 16.67 5.10 6.05
N PHE A 486 15.37 4.80 6.13
CA PHE A 486 14.83 3.81 7.07
C PHE A 486 15.50 2.41 6.97
N PRO A 487 15.73 1.82 5.78
CA PRO A 487 16.43 0.54 5.66
C PRO A 487 17.84 0.54 6.25
N SER A 488 18.59 1.65 6.11
CA SER A 488 19.93 1.77 6.67
C SER A 488 19.91 1.84 8.20
N LYS A 489 18.92 2.56 8.76
CA LYS A 489 18.70 2.60 10.22
C LYS A 489 18.37 1.23 10.79
N ALA A 490 17.54 0.45 10.09
CA ALA A 490 17.15 -0.88 10.53
C ALA A 490 18.36 -1.81 10.71
N VAL A 491 19.42 -1.65 9.92
CA VAL A 491 20.63 -2.50 9.99
C VAL A 491 21.29 -2.50 11.37
N ILE A 492 21.27 -1.37 12.08
CA ILE A 492 21.80 -1.28 13.45
C ILE A 492 21.08 -2.30 14.34
N SER A 493 19.79 -2.47 14.16
CA SER A 493 18.97 -3.41 14.91
C SER A 493 19.21 -4.87 14.53
N HIS A 494 19.50 -5.16 13.26
CA HIS A 494 19.95 -6.49 12.84
C HIS A 494 21.28 -6.88 13.47
N VAL A 495 22.25 -5.96 13.49
CA VAL A 495 23.57 -6.20 14.10
C VAL A 495 23.46 -6.30 15.61
N HIS A 496 22.67 -5.45 16.25
CA HIS A 496 22.35 -5.57 17.68
C HIS A 496 21.78 -6.96 17.99
N GLN A 497 20.82 -7.44 17.21
CA GLN A 497 20.24 -8.77 17.41
C GLN A 497 21.27 -9.88 17.22
N LEU A 498 22.15 -9.82 16.22
CA LEU A 498 23.21 -10.81 16.03
C LEU A 498 24.14 -10.88 17.26
N ILE A 499 24.55 -9.73 17.80
CA ILE A 499 25.37 -9.66 19.01
C ILE A 499 24.62 -10.29 20.20
N GLN A 500 23.36 -9.93 20.45
CA GLN A 500 22.59 -10.39 21.61
C GLN A 500 22.19 -11.87 21.52
N SER A 501 21.73 -12.31 20.34
CA SER A 501 21.23 -13.67 20.12
C SER A 501 22.34 -14.72 20.19
N SER A 502 23.57 -14.33 19.89
CA SER A 502 24.75 -15.19 20.01
C SER A 502 25.05 -15.63 21.45
N GLY A 503 24.56 -14.92 22.47
CA GLY A 503 24.76 -15.28 23.88
C GLY A 503 23.81 -16.35 24.44
N LYS A 504 22.61 -16.55 23.87
CA LYS A 504 21.53 -17.35 24.50
C LYS A 504 21.72 -18.88 24.45
N LYS A 505 22.69 -19.39 23.68
CA LYS A 505 23.02 -20.83 23.56
C LYS A 505 24.49 -21.15 23.86
N GLY A 506 25.21 -20.29 24.57
CA GLY A 506 26.54 -20.57 25.11
C GLY A 506 27.71 -20.60 24.11
N LYS A 507 27.53 -20.13 22.86
CA LYS A 507 28.62 -19.91 21.90
C LYS A 507 28.39 -18.60 21.17
N GLY A 508 29.27 -17.62 21.32
CA GLY A 508 29.22 -16.34 20.60
C GLY A 508 29.49 -16.48 19.10
N LEU A 509 29.45 -15.37 18.37
CA LEU A 509 29.95 -15.27 17.00
C LEU A 509 31.47 -15.00 17.02
N ASP A 510 32.21 -15.50 16.04
CA ASP A 510 33.62 -15.15 15.87
C ASP A 510 33.79 -13.91 14.98
N LEU A 511 32.91 -13.77 13.99
CA LEU A 511 32.96 -12.76 12.93
C LEU A 511 31.55 -12.30 12.60
N ILE A 512 31.32 -11.01 12.42
CA ILE A 512 30.17 -10.50 11.67
C ILE A 512 30.71 -10.03 10.32
N PHE A 513 30.23 -10.61 9.24
CA PHE A 513 30.60 -10.27 7.87
C PHE A 513 29.49 -9.42 7.24
N PHE A 514 29.78 -8.15 7.02
CA PHE A 514 28.88 -7.19 6.39
C PHE A 514 29.68 -6.24 5.47
N PRO A 515 30.04 -6.68 4.26
CA PRO A 515 30.85 -5.92 3.32
C PRO A 515 30.13 -4.68 2.75
N ALA A 516 30.92 -3.66 2.42
CA ALA A 516 30.51 -2.50 1.65
C ALA A 516 30.48 -2.84 0.15
N LEU A 517 29.30 -3.18 -0.37
CA LEU A 517 29.12 -3.46 -1.79
C LEU A 517 29.09 -2.14 -2.58
N ILE A 518 30.09 -1.92 -3.44
CA ILE A 518 30.25 -0.66 -4.21
C ILE A 518 29.46 -0.72 -5.51
N ASN A 519 29.56 -1.83 -6.24
CA ASN A 519 28.79 -2.09 -7.44
C ASN A 519 28.11 -3.46 -7.38
N LEU A 520 27.11 -3.65 -8.24
CA LEU A 520 26.29 -4.85 -8.33
C LEU A 520 26.29 -5.35 -9.79
N GLN A 521 26.06 -6.63 -9.97
CA GLN A 521 25.75 -7.16 -11.30
C GLN A 521 24.39 -6.65 -11.76
N SER A 522 24.29 -6.37 -13.05
CA SER A 522 23.03 -6.01 -13.71
C SER A 522 22.97 -6.74 -15.06
N PRO A 523 21.81 -7.31 -15.43
CA PRO A 523 21.63 -7.90 -16.76
C PRO A 523 21.27 -6.86 -17.83
N LEU A 524 21.23 -5.57 -17.47
CA LEU A 524 20.90 -4.48 -18.40
C LEU A 524 22.06 -4.16 -19.34
N THR A 525 21.71 -3.85 -20.58
CA THR A 525 22.65 -3.35 -21.59
C THR A 525 22.68 -1.83 -21.59
N ASN A 526 23.74 -1.23 -22.15
CA ASN A 526 23.87 0.23 -22.33
C ASN A 526 23.74 1.07 -21.05
N THR A 527 24.07 0.48 -19.91
CA THR A 527 24.17 1.22 -18.64
C THR A 527 25.53 1.90 -18.52
N ILE A 528 25.57 3.06 -17.87
CA ILE A 528 26.85 3.78 -17.65
C ILE A 528 27.66 3.08 -16.56
N ALA A 529 26.99 2.62 -15.50
CA ALA A 529 27.61 1.87 -14.41
C ALA A 529 26.59 1.05 -13.62
N GLY A 530 27.10 0.07 -12.87
CA GLY A 530 26.32 -0.77 -11.94
C GLY A 530 26.46 -0.37 -10.47
N GLN A 531 26.57 0.93 -10.15
CA GLN A 531 26.86 1.37 -8.77
C GLN A 531 25.70 1.04 -7.81
N ALA A 532 26.05 0.61 -6.60
CA ALA A 532 25.11 0.51 -5.50
C ALA A 532 24.78 1.90 -4.94
N CYS A 533 23.78 1.97 -4.07
CA CYS A 533 23.47 3.23 -3.39
C CYS A 533 24.61 3.59 -2.42
N PRO A 534 25.20 4.81 -2.48
CA PRO A 534 26.29 5.21 -1.59
C PRO A 534 25.92 5.13 -0.11
N THR A 535 24.66 5.43 0.24
CA THR A 535 24.17 5.24 1.61
C THR A 535 24.25 3.78 2.03
N VAL A 536 23.80 2.86 1.17
CA VAL A 536 23.84 1.40 1.40
C VAL A 536 25.29 0.90 1.46
N SER A 537 26.16 1.37 0.58
CA SER A 537 27.59 1.01 0.56
C SER A 537 28.31 1.50 1.81
N ALA A 538 27.92 2.65 2.37
CA ALA A 538 28.51 3.21 3.59
C ALA A 538 27.89 2.63 4.89
N THR A 539 26.72 2.00 4.83
CA THR A 539 26.01 1.47 6.01
C THR A 539 26.89 0.57 6.89
N PRO A 540 27.72 -0.35 6.36
CA PRO A 540 28.62 -1.16 7.19
C PRO A 540 29.50 -0.36 8.14
N SER A 541 30.16 0.69 7.64
CA SER A 541 31.06 1.52 8.44
C SER A 541 30.29 2.41 9.42
N VAL A 542 29.10 2.90 9.04
CA VAL A 542 28.21 3.64 9.95
C VAL A 542 27.73 2.76 11.11
N VAL A 543 27.33 1.52 10.80
CA VAL A 543 26.93 0.52 11.80
C VAL A 543 28.11 0.20 12.71
N LYS A 544 29.29 -0.04 12.16
CA LYS A 544 30.50 -0.27 12.97
C LYS A 544 30.73 0.84 13.98
N ALA A 545 30.69 2.10 13.51
CA ALA A 545 30.86 3.27 14.37
C ALA A 545 29.78 3.35 15.47
N ALA A 546 28.53 2.99 15.17
CA ALA A 546 27.44 2.97 16.16
C ALA A 546 27.68 2.00 17.33
N PHE A 547 28.50 0.97 17.13
CA PHE A 547 28.86 -0.02 18.16
C PHE A 547 30.27 0.15 18.74
N THR A 548 31.03 1.17 18.31
CA THR A 548 32.38 1.46 18.82
C THR A 548 32.54 2.88 19.39
N LYS A 549 31.63 3.82 19.10
CA LYS A 549 31.74 5.24 19.51
C LYS A 549 31.75 5.45 21.02
N GLU A 550 30.85 4.79 21.75
CA GLU A 550 30.66 4.94 23.21
C GLU A 550 31.31 3.80 24.02
N GLY A 551 31.93 2.84 23.32
CA GLY A 551 32.51 1.61 23.84
C GLY A 551 32.55 0.56 22.73
N ASP A 552 33.60 -0.26 22.67
CA ASP A 552 33.77 -1.28 21.63
C ASP A 552 33.06 -2.58 22.04
N LEU A 553 31.76 -2.63 21.73
CA LEU A 553 30.93 -3.80 22.04
C LEU A 553 31.38 -5.05 21.28
N PHE A 554 31.99 -4.89 20.11
CA PHE A 554 32.51 -6.02 19.35
C PHE A 554 33.70 -6.66 20.07
N ALA A 555 34.66 -5.85 20.53
CA ALA A 555 35.79 -6.32 21.33
C ALA A 555 35.34 -6.95 22.66
N GLU A 556 34.40 -6.31 23.37
CA GLU A 556 33.84 -6.85 24.62
C GLU A 556 33.22 -8.24 24.46
N LYS A 557 32.64 -8.52 23.28
CA LYS A 557 32.02 -9.81 22.94
C LYS A 557 32.97 -10.76 22.21
N GLY A 558 34.21 -10.35 21.95
CA GLY A 558 35.18 -11.14 21.19
C GLY A 558 34.77 -11.37 19.72
N ILE A 559 33.94 -10.48 19.16
CA ILE A 559 33.45 -10.57 17.78
C ILE A 559 34.30 -9.66 16.89
N ARG A 560 34.82 -10.18 15.78
CA ARG A 560 35.39 -9.30 14.73
C ARG A 560 34.26 -8.77 13.84
N PHE A 561 34.04 -7.46 13.79
CA PHE A 561 33.18 -6.87 12.77
C PHE A 561 33.99 -6.61 11.49
N ALA A 562 33.55 -7.19 10.37
CA ALA A 562 34.23 -7.12 9.09
C ALA A 562 33.36 -6.45 8.02
N ASP A 563 33.81 -5.28 7.59
CA ASP A 563 33.22 -4.42 6.57
C ASP A 563 34.15 -4.20 5.36
N PRO A 564 34.67 -5.27 4.71
CA PRO A 564 35.54 -5.09 3.55
C PRO A 564 34.76 -4.48 2.38
N ILE A 565 35.46 -3.73 1.53
CA ILE A 565 34.94 -3.21 0.28
C ILE A 565 34.88 -4.36 -0.74
N MET A 566 33.78 -4.47 -1.48
CA MET A 566 33.59 -5.50 -2.50
C MET A 566 32.91 -4.97 -3.76
N HIS A 567 33.41 -5.39 -4.93
CA HIS A 567 32.91 -4.99 -6.25
C HIS A 567 32.25 -6.17 -6.98
N MET A 568 31.00 -6.47 -6.67
CA MET A 568 30.29 -7.60 -7.27
C MET A 568 30.07 -7.50 -8.78
N GLY A 569 29.97 -6.27 -9.31
CA GLY A 569 29.88 -6.01 -10.74
C GLY A 569 31.17 -6.27 -11.51
N GLU A 570 32.30 -6.51 -10.83
CA GLU A 570 33.62 -6.72 -11.43
C GLU A 570 34.23 -8.06 -10.97
N PRO A 571 33.90 -9.19 -11.64
CA PRO A 571 34.24 -10.53 -11.14
C PRO A 571 35.72 -10.77 -10.85
N ALA A 572 36.63 -10.21 -11.66
CA ALA A 572 38.07 -10.34 -11.46
C ALA A 572 38.56 -9.56 -10.24
N LEU A 573 37.99 -8.38 -9.98
CA LEU A 573 38.30 -7.59 -8.80
C LEU A 573 37.74 -8.25 -7.54
N LEU A 574 36.50 -8.74 -7.62
CA LEU A 574 35.86 -9.49 -6.53
C LEU A 574 36.65 -10.73 -6.12
N ASP A 575 37.19 -11.51 -7.07
CA ASP A 575 38.06 -12.67 -6.78
C ASP A 575 39.25 -12.26 -5.91
N ARG A 576 39.95 -11.18 -6.28
CA ARG A 576 41.07 -10.65 -5.51
C ARG A 576 40.65 -10.22 -4.10
N GLU A 577 39.58 -9.45 -3.99
CA GLU A 577 39.06 -8.94 -2.71
C GLU A 577 38.63 -10.08 -1.77
N MET A 578 37.89 -11.05 -2.30
CA MET A 578 37.46 -12.25 -1.58
C MET A 578 38.65 -13.12 -1.15
N TRP A 579 39.66 -13.25 -1.99
CA TRP A 579 40.90 -13.95 -1.65
C TRP A 579 41.62 -13.27 -0.48
N GLU A 580 41.88 -11.98 -0.59
CA GLU A 580 42.63 -11.21 0.42
C GLU A 580 41.93 -11.24 1.78
N PHE A 581 40.60 -11.14 1.78
CA PHE A 581 39.82 -11.20 3.01
C PHE A 581 39.73 -12.61 3.60
N TRP A 582 39.30 -13.60 2.80
CA TRP A 582 38.96 -14.93 3.34
C TRP A 582 40.16 -15.85 3.52
N ARG A 583 41.26 -15.68 2.76
CA ARG A 583 42.47 -16.50 2.91
C ARG A 583 42.99 -16.52 4.36
N PRO A 584 43.24 -15.40 5.05
CA PRO A 584 43.72 -15.43 6.44
C PRO A 584 42.65 -15.92 7.42
N VAL A 585 41.37 -15.68 7.14
CA VAL A 585 40.25 -16.04 8.03
C VAL A 585 39.95 -17.54 8.01
N LEU A 586 39.87 -18.12 6.82
CA LEU A 586 39.48 -19.52 6.59
C LEU A 586 40.68 -20.43 6.25
N ARG A 587 41.89 -19.87 6.11
CA ARG A 587 43.12 -20.60 5.74
C ARG A 587 42.95 -21.36 4.43
N LEU A 588 42.50 -20.66 3.39
CA LEU A 588 42.24 -21.24 2.06
C LEU A 588 43.51 -21.32 1.21
N SER A 589 43.63 -22.39 0.44
CA SER A 589 44.52 -22.46 -0.73
C SER A 589 43.88 -21.77 -1.94
N ARG A 590 44.68 -21.37 -2.95
CA ARG A 590 44.15 -20.75 -4.18
C ARG A 590 43.14 -21.63 -4.90
N LYS A 591 43.35 -22.95 -4.88
CA LYS A 591 42.43 -23.92 -5.50
C LYS A 591 41.09 -24.01 -4.76
N GLU A 592 41.11 -24.06 -3.42
CA GLU A 592 39.88 -24.06 -2.62
C GLU A 592 39.10 -22.75 -2.79
N HIS A 593 39.81 -21.61 -2.85
CA HIS A 593 39.20 -20.32 -3.11
C HIS A 593 38.54 -20.25 -4.49
N ALA A 594 39.23 -20.67 -5.56
CA ALA A 594 38.67 -20.69 -6.90
C ALA A 594 37.40 -21.56 -6.99
N ALA A 595 37.42 -22.74 -6.36
CA ALA A 595 36.24 -23.60 -6.28
C ALA A 595 35.08 -22.94 -5.50
N ALA A 596 35.40 -22.21 -4.42
CA ALA A 596 34.41 -21.47 -3.65
C ALA A 596 33.81 -20.28 -4.42
N MET A 597 34.62 -19.55 -5.20
CA MET A 597 34.14 -18.49 -6.09
C MET A 597 33.17 -19.03 -7.13
N GLU A 598 33.52 -20.13 -7.78
CA GLU A 598 32.66 -20.80 -8.76
C GLU A 598 31.35 -21.31 -8.11
N ALA A 599 31.43 -21.86 -6.89
CA ALA A 599 30.25 -22.28 -6.14
C ALA A 599 29.34 -21.11 -5.76
N GLY A 600 29.92 -19.96 -5.37
CA GLY A 600 29.17 -18.74 -5.10
C GLY A 600 28.42 -18.25 -6.34
N TRP A 601 29.10 -18.14 -7.49
CA TRP A 601 28.45 -17.71 -8.73
C TRP A 601 27.35 -18.66 -9.20
N ARG A 602 27.58 -19.98 -9.12
CA ARG A 602 26.54 -20.97 -9.41
C ARG A 602 25.34 -20.86 -8.47
N ALA A 603 25.57 -20.58 -7.19
CA ALA A 603 24.46 -20.41 -6.23
C ALA A 603 23.64 -19.16 -6.54
N MET A 604 24.28 -18.07 -6.94
CA MET A 604 23.62 -16.84 -7.38
C MET A 604 22.82 -17.05 -8.67
N ASP A 605 23.38 -17.78 -9.64
CA ASP A 605 22.69 -18.12 -10.90
C ASP A 605 21.45 -18.99 -10.66
N ARG A 606 21.56 -20.07 -9.87
CA ARG A 606 20.40 -20.90 -9.48
C ARG A 606 19.33 -20.08 -8.75
N PHE A 607 19.73 -19.18 -7.86
CA PHE A 607 18.79 -18.32 -7.16
C PHE A 607 18.04 -17.38 -8.13
N ALA A 608 18.73 -16.79 -9.10
CA ALA A 608 18.09 -15.92 -10.09
C ALA A 608 17.19 -16.72 -11.05
N ASN A 609 17.66 -17.84 -11.60
CA ASN A 609 16.98 -18.53 -12.68
C ASN A 609 15.99 -19.60 -12.20
N GLU A 610 16.40 -20.48 -11.28
CA GLU A 610 15.59 -21.62 -10.86
C GLU A 610 14.59 -21.26 -9.74
N ILE A 611 15.00 -20.39 -8.81
CA ILE A 611 14.16 -20.04 -7.65
C ILE A 611 13.24 -18.86 -7.95
N GLN A 612 13.67 -17.91 -8.78
CA GLN A 612 12.89 -16.71 -9.09
C GLN A 612 12.24 -16.75 -10.47
N ARG A 613 13.03 -16.74 -11.55
CA ARG A 613 12.50 -16.56 -12.93
C ARG A 613 11.67 -17.73 -13.44
N ALA A 614 12.10 -18.98 -13.25
CA ALA A 614 11.35 -20.12 -13.77
C ALA A 614 9.96 -20.27 -13.14
N PRO A 615 9.77 -20.19 -11.81
CA PRO A 615 8.44 -20.17 -11.21
C PRO A 615 7.61 -18.95 -11.62
N ALA A 616 8.24 -17.78 -11.79
CA ALA A 616 7.56 -16.58 -12.25
C ALA A 616 7.05 -16.71 -13.68
N ARG A 617 7.83 -17.31 -14.58
CA ARG A 617 7.41 -17.56 -15.96
C ARG A 617 6.15 -18.43 -16.01
N ALA A 618 6.18 -19.57 -15.32
CA ALA A 618 5.02 -20.46 -15.25
C ALA A 618 3.79 -19.79 -14.61
N LEU A 619 4.00 -18.92 -13.62
CA LEU A 619 2.93 -18.15 -12.99
C LEU A 619 2.35 -17.10 -13.94
N LEU A 620 3.20 -16.41 -14.69
CA LEU A 620 2.79 -15.40 -15.67
C LEU A 620 1.96 -16.04 -16.80
N ASP A 621 2.42 -17.16 -17.36
CA ASP A 621 1.69 -17.91 -18.39
C ASP A 621 0.29 -18.36 -17.87
N ARG A 622 0.20 -18.76 -16.59
CA ARG A 622 -1.07 -19.12 -15.95
C ARG A 622 -2.01 -17.91 -15.80
N LEU A 623 -1.49 -16.75 -15.40
CA LEU A 623 -2.28 -15.52 -15.28
C LEU A 623 -2.80 -15.06 -16.65
N GLU A 624 -1.95 -15.15 -17.66
CA GLU A 624 -2.31 -14.94 -19.05
C GLU A 624 -3.34 -15.94 -19.55
N ALA A 625 -3.35 -17.20 -19.11
CA ALA A 625 -4.43 -18.13 -19.48
C ALA A 625 -5.75 -17.76 -18.78
N GLU A 626 -5.71 -17.52 -17.46
CA GLU A 626 -6.88 -17.30 -16.61
C GLU A 626 -7.49 -15.89 -16.74
N GLY A 627 -6.81 -14.94 -17.41
CA GLY A 627 -7.26 -13.54 -17.47
C GLY A 627 -7.26 -12.91 -16.08
N ARG A 628 -6.19 -13.14 -15.33
CA ARG A 628 -5.98 -12.66 -13.96
C ARG A 628 -4.77 -11.75 -13.90
N VAL A 629 -4.69 -10.96 -12.83
CA VAL A 629 -3.63 -9.96 -12.67
C VAL A 629 -2.63 -10.41 -11.61
N GLY A 630 -1.35 -10.22 -11.93
CA GLY A 630 -0.24 -10.32 -11.00
C GLY A 630 0.28 -8.94 -10.61
N VAL A 631 0.82 -8.80 -9.40
CA VAL A 631 1.38 -7.53 -8.93
C VAL A 631 2.90 -7.60 -8.92
N VAL A 632 3.57 -6.68 -9.60
CA VAL A 632 5.02 -6.52 -9.59
C VAL A 632 5.41 -5.51 -8.52
N LEU A 633 6.26 -5.93 -7.58
CA LEU A 633 6.91 -5.01 -6.65
C LEU A 633 8.02 -4.26 -7.38
N LEU A 634 7.82 -2.98 -7.65
CA LEU A 634 8.88 -2.05 -8.06
C LEU A 634 9.56 -1.51 -6.81
N GLY A 635 10.63 -2.19 -6.39
CA GLY A 635 11.24 -1.97 -5.09
C GLY A 635 12.75 -1.96 -5.13
N ARG A 636 13.35 -2.38 -4.02
CA ARG A 636 14.79 -2.57 -3.83
C ARG A 636 14.95 -3.97 -3.24
N PRO A 637 16.12 -4.62 -3.34
CA PRO A 637 16.30 -5.96 -2.80
C PRO A 637 15.86 -6.10 -1.33
N TYR A 638 16.08 -5.07 -0.52
CA TYR A 638 15.68 -5.07 0.89
C TYR A 638 14.17 -5.02 1.16
N HIS A 639 13.34 -4.69 0.16
CA HIS A 639 11.88 -4.83 0.30
C HIS A 639 11.43 -6.30 0.31
N ASN A 640 12.34 -7.26 0.12
CA ASN A 640 12.10 -8.67 0.43
C ASN A 640 12.02 -8.92 1.96
N ASP A 641 12.39 -7.94 2.80
CA ASP A 641 12.08 -7.95 4.23
C ASP A 641 10.62 -7.49 4.47
N PRO A 642 9.74 -8.34 5.04
CA PRO A 642 8.36 -7.97 5.36
C PRO A 642 8.24 -6.78 6.32
N GLY A 643 9.23 -6.55 7.18
CA GLY A 643 9.25 -5.39 8.05
C GLY A 643 9.55 -4.09 7.32
N LEU A 644 10.33 -4.12 6.23
CA LEU A 644 10.66 -2.92 5.43
C LEU A 644 9.61 -2.61 4.36
N ASN A 645 8.74 -3.57 4.04
CA ASN A 645 7.59 -3.38 3.15
C ASN A 645 6.24 -3.29 3.90
N HIS A 646 6.25 -3.27 5.25
CA HIS A 646 5.06 -3.20 6.12
C HIS A 646 4.01 -4.30 5.91
N GLU A 647 4.41 -5.44 5.37
CA GLU A 647 3.53 -6.55 4.96
C GLU A 647 2.49 -6.16 3.88
N ILE A 648 2.69 -5.04 3.17
CA ILE A 648 1.81 -4.57 2.08
C ILE A 648 1.55 -5.70 1.07
N LEU A 649 2.60 -6.45 0.73
CA LEU A 649 2.55 -7.53 -0.24
C LEU A 649 1.82 -8.77 0.27
N VAL A 650 1.85 -9.01 1.59
CA VAL A 650 1.07 -10.08 2.22
C VAL A 650 -0.41 -9.71 2.19
N GLU A 651 -0.77 -8.46 2.43
CA GLU A 651 -2.15 -7.98 2.34
C GLU A 651 -2.68 -8.06 0.91
N ILE A 652 -1.86 -7.74 -0.11
CA ILE A 652 -2.20 -7.95 -1.52
C ILE A 652 -2.42 -9.44 -1.82
N GLN A 653 -1.52 -10.30 -1.33
CA GLN A 653 -1.66 -11.76 -1.50
C GLN A 653 -2.95 -12.29 -0.90
N LYS A 654 -3.36 -11.82 0.30
CA LYS A 654 -4.63 -12.21 0.94
C LYS A 654 -5.86 -11.89 0.09
N ARG A 655 -5.78 -10.92 -0.83
CA ARG A 655 -6.86 -10.55 -1.76
C ARG A 655 -6.92 -11.45 -3.00
N GLY A 656 -5.93 -12.32 -3.19
CA GLY A 656 -5.88 -13.30 -4.27
C GLY A 656 -4.98 -12.93 -5.44
N TYR A 657 -4.07 -11.97 -5.27
CA TYR A 657 -3.10 -11.59 -6.30
C TYR A 657 -1.73 -12.22 -6.00
N PRO A 658 -1.11 -12.94 -6.95
CA PRO A 658 0.29 -13.30 -6.82
C PRO A 658 1.17 -12.05 -6.92
N VAL A 659 2.36 -12.13 -6.30
CA VAL A 659 3.31 -11.01 -6.24
C VAL A 659 4.65 -11.43 -6.83
N PHE A 660 5.20 -10.61 -7.73
CA PHE A 660 6.49 -10.78 -8.39
C PHE A 660 7.53 -9.83 -7.79
N THR A 661 8.78 -10.29 -7.65
CA THR A 661 9.94 -9.41 -7.49
C THR A 661 10.38 -8.91 -8.87
N MET A 662 11.08 -7.78 -8.92
CA MET A 662 11.74 -7.33 -10.16
C MET A 662 12.72 -8.39 -10.70
N ASP A 663 13.43 -9.08 -9.81
CA ASP A 663 14.41 -10.11 -10.15
C ASP A 663 13.78 -11.39 -10.71
N SER A 664 12.50 -11.63 -10.38
CA SER A 664 11.73 -12.77 -10.87
C SER A 664 11.13 -12.55 -12.26
N LEU A 665 11.10 -11.32 -12.76
CA LEU A 665 10.54 -11.05 -14.09
C LEU A 665 11.29 -11.89 -15.15
N PRO A 666 10.57 -12.67 -15.99
CA PRO A 666 11.22 -13.57 -16.92
C PRO A 666 12.02 -12.80 -17.97
N THR A 667 13.12 -13.42 -18.40
CA THR A 667 14.04 -12.85 -19.41
C THR A 667 14.19 -13.77 -20.62
N ASP A 668 13.24 -14.69 -20.80
CA ASP A 668 13.22 -15.60 -21.93
C ASP A 668 13.06 -14.83 -23.26
N ALA A 669 13.80 -15.27 -24.28
CA ALA A 669 13.87 -14.56 -25.55
C ALA A 669 12.52 -14.44 -26.27
N ASP A 670 11.65 -15.45 -26.15
CA ASP A 670 10.31 -15.45 -26.75
C ASP A 670 9.41 -14.38 -26.13
N LEU A 671 9.41 -14.29 -24.80
CA LEU A 671 8.62 -13.30 -24.07
C LEU A 671 9.15 -11.89 -24.29
N LEU A 672 10.47 -11.70 -24.18
CA LEU A 672 11.09 -10.39 -24.42
C LEU A 672 10.89 -9.93 -25.87
N GLY A 673 10.95 -10.85 -26.84
CA GLY A 673 10.62 -10.57 -28.24
C GLY A 673 9.17 -10.09 -28.40
N ARG A 674 8.21 -10.74 -27.74
CA ARG A 674 6.80 -10.32 -27.77
C ARG A 674 6.58 -8.94 -27.16
N LEU A 675 7.24 -8.63 -26.04
CA LEU A 675 7.01 -7.40 -25.29
C LEU A 675 7.77 -6.19 -25.86
N PHE A 676 9.00 -6.38 -26.32
CA PHE A 676 9.91 -5.30 -26.73
C PHE A 676 10.25 -5.30 -28.22
N GLY A 677 9.97 -6.39 -28.95
CA GLY A 677 10.46 -6.61 -30.32
C GLY A 677 10.09 -5.50 -31.30
N GLY A 678 8.85 -4.98 -31.24
CA GLY A 678 8.42 -3.89 -32.13
C GLY A 678 9.22 -2.60 -31.96
N GLU A 679 9.67 -2.27 -30.75
CA GLU A 679 10.50 -1.08 -30.48
C GLU A 679 11.96 -1.30 -30.87
N VAL A 680 12.45 -2.54 -30.73
CA VAL A 680 13.78 -2.94 -31.21
C VAL A 680 13.85 -2.87 -32.74
N GLU A 681 12.84 -3.39 -33.43
CA GLU A 681 12.73 -3.33 -34.90
C GLU A 681 12.61 -1.89 -35.42
N ALA A 682 11.90 -1.02 -34.68
CA ALA A 682 11.79 0.39 -34.97
C ALA A 682 13.06 1.20 -34.65
N GLY A 683 14.06 0.60 -34.00
CA GLY A 683 15.30 1.26 -33.58
C GLY A 683 15.12 2.27 -32.44
N ALA A 684 14.03 2.17 -31.67
CA ALA A 684 13.78 3.03 -30.52
C ALA A 684 14.66 2.63 -29.31
N ILE A 685 15.01 1.35 -29.21
CA ILE A 685 15.92 0.77 -28.22
C ILE A 685 16.82 -0.27 -28.90
N GLU A 686 18.05 -0.48 -28.41
CA GLU A 686 18.96 -1.44 -29.04
C GLU A 686 18.60 -2.91 -28.73
N GLY A 687 17.90 -3.15 -27.62
CA GLY A 687 17.45 -4.48 -27.23
C GLY A 687 16.49 -4.46 -26.03
N PRO A 688 15.89 -5.61 -25.68
CA PRO A 688 14.89 -5.68 -24.60
C PRO A 688 15.41 -5.31 -23.20
N MET A 689 16.73 -5.34 -23.00
CA MET A 689 17.39 -5.01 -21.73
C MET A 689 17.90 -3.56 -21.69
N ASP A 690 17.53 -2.75 -22.67
CA ASP A 690 17.90 -1.34 -22.81
C ASP A 690 16.84 -0.41 -22.18
N ILE A 691 17.32 0.62 -21.47
CA ILE A 691 16.52 1.65 -20.82
C ILE A 691 16.91 3.07 -21.22
N THR A 692 17.83 3.24 -22.18
CA THR A 692 18.40 4.55 -22.55
C THR A 692 17.39 5.50 -23.17
N ASP A 693 16.29 4.98 -23.71
CA ASP A 693 15.13 5.70 -24.20
C ASP A 693 14.45 6.54 -23.12
N VAL A 694 14.36 6.01 -21.89
CA VAL A 694 13.69 6.65 -20.76
C VAL A 694 14.66 7.13 -19.66
N TRP A 695 15.87 6.58 -19.61
CA TRP A 695 16.84 6.86 -18.55
C TRP A 695 18.29 6.81 -19.05
N LYS A 696 18.77 7.95 -19.55
CA LYS A 696 20.14 8.09 -20.09
C LYS A 696 21.23 7.99 -19.02
N ASN A 697 20.95 8.42 -17.79
CA ASN A 697 21.92 8.49 -16.69
C ASN A 697 21.91 7.22 -15.82
N ALA A 698 22.05 6.05 -16.45
CA ALA A 698 21.97 4.74 -15.81
C ALA A 698 23.25 4.37 -15.02
N TYR A 699 23.52 5.07 -13.91
CA TYR A 699 24.68 4.84 -13.04
C TYR A 699 24.42 3.82 -11.93
N SER A 700 23.18 3.69 -11.47
CA SER A 700 22.83 2.84 -10.32
C SER A 700 22.15 1.56 -10.77
N ALA A 701 22.70 0.42 -10.38
CA ALA A 701 22.17 -0.89 -10.75
C ALA A 701 20.71 -1.06 -10.30
N ASN A 702 20.42 -0.79 -9.03
CA ASN A 702 19.08 -0.96 -8.48
C ASN A 702 18.05 -0.01 -9.10
N SER A 703 18.43 1.24 -9.43
CA SER A 703 17.49 2.19 -10.04
C SER A 703 17.23 1.84 -11.51
N SER A 704 18.28 1.49 -12.24
CA SER A 704 18.17 1.05 -13.63
C SER A 704 17.30 -0.21 -13.74
N TRP A 705 17.49 -1.16 -12.82
CA TRP A 705 16.68 -2.39 -12.76
C TRP A 705 15.21 -2.12 -12.47
N LYS A 706 14.91 -1.20 -11.55
CA LYS A 706 13.54 -0.77 -11.26
C LYS A 706 12.86 -0.11 -12.45
N ILE A 707 13.59 0.70 -13.22
CA ILE A 707 13.09 1.31 -14.47
C ILE A 707 12.79 0.24 -15.52
N TRP A 708 13.70 -0.73 -15.71
CA TRP A 708 13.45 -1.84 -16.62
C TRP A 708 12.24 -2.68 -16.21
N ALA A 709 12.09 -2.99 -14.92
CA ALA A 709 10.92 -3.70 -14.41
C ALA A 709 9.61 -2.92 -14.65
N ALA A 710 9.64 -1.58 -14.55
CA ALA A 710 8.51 -0.73 -14.93
C ALA A 710 8.20 -0.84 -16.43
N LYS A 711 9.22 -0.81 -17.30
CA LYS A 711 9.04 -1.02 -18.75
C LYS A 711 8.43 -2.38 -19.08
N PHE A 712 8.90 -3.44 -18.43
CA PHE A 712 8.36 -4.79 -18.58
C PHE A 712 6.90 -4.85 -18.14
N THR A 713 6.59 -4.32 -16.95
CA THR A 713 5.24 -4.31 -16.38
C THR A 713 4.28 -3.54 -17.28
N ALA A 714 4.69 -2.38 -17.79
CA ALA A 714 3.91 -1.55 -18.69
C ALA A 714 3.54 -2.23 -20.02
N ARG A 715 4.34 -3.21 -20.46
CA ARG A 715 4.14 -3.93 -21.72
C ARG A 715 3.27 -5.18 -21.56
N HIS A 716 2.94 -5.57 -20.33
CA HIS A 716 2.25 -6.83 -20.07
C HIS A 716 0.85 -6.59 -19.48
N PRO A 717 -0.23 -6.95 -20.20
CA PRO A 717 -1.60 -6.60 -19.80
C PRO A 717 -2.03 -7.23 -18.48
N ASN A 718 -1.53 -8.42 -18.14
CA ASN A 718 -1.84 -9.10 -16.88
C ASN A 718 -0.99 -8.66 -15.67
N LEU A 719 -0.16 -7.60 -15.79
CA LEU A 719 0.66 -7.13 -14.68
C LEU A 719 0.22 -5.73 -14.22
N ALA A 720 0.23 -5.55 -12.90
CA ALA A 720 0.06 -4.26 -12.23
C ALA A 720 1.31 -3.95 -11.41
N ALA A 721 1.59 -2.67 -11.16
CA ALA A 721 2.76 -2.24 -10.40
C ALA A 721 2.38 -1.73 -9.01
N VAL A 722 3.13 -2.18 -8.00
CA VAL A 722 3.20 -1.54 -6.68
C VAL A 722 4.62 -1.01 -6.49
N ASP A 723 4.75 0.31 -6.48
CA ASP A 723 6.03 0.98 -6.33
C ASP A 723 6.27 1.40 -4.89
N LEU A 724 7.28 0.77 -4.30
CA LEU A 724 7.62 0.94 -2.90
C LEU A 724 8.94 1.70 -2.80
N SER A 725 8.93 2.71 -1.94
CA SER A 725 10.13 3.42 -1.51
C SER A 725 10.02 3.74 -0.02
N ASN A 726 11.17 3.73 0.65
CA ASN A 726 11.23 4.09 2.06
C ASN A 726 11.59 5.57 2.25
N PHE A 727 11.18 6.09 3.40
CA PHE A 727 11.45 7.48 3.76
C PHE A 727 12.94 7.83 3.66
N LYS A 728 13.21 9.02 3.10
CA LYS A 728 14.55 9.55 2.77
C LYS A 728 15.36 8.72 1.76
N CYS A 729 14.70 7.96 0.88
CA CYS A 729 15.41 7.32 -0.24
C CYS A 729 15.80 8.33 -1.34
N GLY A 730 17.02 8.85 -1.28
CA GLY A 730 17.52 9.83 -2.26
C GLY A 730 17.75 9.28 -3.68
N HIS A 731 17.88 7.95 -3.85
CA HIS A 731 18.08 7.32 -5.16
C HIS A 731 16.77 6.98 -5.89
N ASP A 732 15.67 6.84 -5.15
CA ASP A 732 14.34 6.62 -5.74
C ASP A 732 13.70 7.94 -6.16
N ALA A 733 13.92 9.03 -5.41
CA ALA A 733 13.33 10.33 -5.70
C ALA A 733 13.50 10.83 -7.16
N PRO A 734 14.68 10.71 -7.80
CA PRO A 734 14.85 11.15 -9.19
C PRO A 734 14.14 10.28 -10.23
N ILE A 735 13.75 9.05 -9.88
CA ILE A 735 13.17 8.08 -10.83
C ILE A 735 11.67 7.88 -10.65
N TYR A 736 11.03 8.49 -9.63
CA TYR A 736 9.58 8.40 -9.44
C TYR A 736 8.81 8.83 -10.68
N ASP A 737 9.14 10.00 -11.23
CA ASP A 737 8.46 10.55 -12.40
C ASP A 737 8.69 9.71 -13.65
N VAL A 738 9.85 9.06 -13.76
CA VAL A 738 10.20 8.18 -14.88
C VAL A 738 9.39 6.88 -14.80
N VAL A 739 9.38 6.21 -13.65
CA VAL A 739 8.58 5.00 -13.41
C VAL A 739 7.10 5.27 -13.63
N GLU A 740 6.61 6.37 -13.06
CA GLU A 740 5.23 6.82 -13.22
C GLU A 740 4.90 7.05 -14.69
N SER A 741 5.71 7.83 -15.42
CA SER A 741 5.48 8.13 -16.84
C SER A 741 5.42 6.86 -17.71
N ILE A 742 6.27 5.87 -17.43
CA ILE A 742 6.30 4.59 -18.15
C ILE A 742 4.98 3.83 -17.99
N LEU A 743 4.48 3.73 -16.75
CA LEU A 743 3.28 2.96 -16.43
C LEU A 743 2.02 3.71 -16.87
N GLU A 744 2.00 5.03 -16.71
CA GLU A 744 0.87 5.87 -17.13
C GLU A 744 0.70 5.92 -18.65
N ALA A 745 1.80 5.88 -19.42
CA ALA A 745 1.75 5.88 -20.89
C ALA A 745 0.98 4.70 -21.49
N THR A 746 0.83 3.61 -20.73
CA THR A 746 0.13 2.38 -21.13
C THR A 746 -1.16 2.15 -20.33
N ALA A 747 -1.55 3.10 -19.48
CA ALA A 747 -2.64 2.95 -18.52
C ALA A 747 -2.53 1.70 -17.64
N THR A 748 -1.30 1.24 -17.37
CA THR A 748 -1.02 0.10 -16.51
C THR A 748 -1.41 0.44 -15.07
N PRO A 749 -2.16 -0.41 -14.35
CA PRO A 749 -2.51 -0.14 -12.95
C PRO A 749 -1.24 0.03 -12.10
N TYR A 750 -1.11 1.20 -11.47
CA TYR A 750 0.07 1.62 -10.73
C TYR A 750 -0.33 2.24 -9.39
N PHE A 751 0.31 1.77 -8.31
CA PHE A 751 0.06 2.26 -6.95
C PHE A 751 1.37 2.54 -6.23
N ALA A 752 1.51 3.74 -5.68
CA ALA A 752 2.75 4.20 -5.05
C ALA A 752 2.67 4.21 -3.51
N PHE A 753 3.74 3.74 -2.88
CA PHE A 753 4.00 3.77 -1.44
C PHE A 753 5.41 4.32 -1.21
N HIS A 754 5.58 5.63 -1.32
CA HIS A 754 6.91 6.27 -1.28
C HIS A 754 7.39 6.73 0.09
N ASP A 755 6.54 6.63 1.11
CA ASP A 755 6.77 7.17 2.46
C ASP A 755 6.74 6.07 3.52
N ILE A 756 7.30 4.89 3.22
CA ILE A 756 7.39 3.80 4.19
C ILE A 756 8.52 4.09 5.18
N ASP A 757 8.17 4.43 6.41
CA ASP A 757 9.07 4.75 7.52
C ASP A 757 8.93 3.74 8.68
N GLU A 758 9.53 4.02 9.83
CA GLU A 758 9.40 3.20 11.04
C GLU A 758 7.98 3.20 11.66
N ASN A 759 7.12 4.15 11.29
CA ASN A 759 5.75 4.19 11.74
C ASN A 759 4.97 3.25 10.83
N ARG A 760 4.41 2.17 11.39
CA ARG A 760 3.64 1.19 10.62
C ARG A 760 2.13 1.46 10.73
N PRO A 761 1.53 2.38 9.93
CA PRO A 761 0.11 2.72 10.02
C PRO A 761 -0.76 1.64 9.36
N ALA A 762 -0.86 0.46 10.00
CA ALA A 762 -1.52 -0.71 9.45
C ALA A 762 -2.97 -0.45 8.98
N GLY A 763 -3.72 0.39 9.69
CA GLY A 763 -5.09 0.78 9.29
C GLY A 763 -5.15 1.51 7.95
N SER A 764 -4.29 2.52 7.75
CA SER A 764 -4.22 3.28 6.50
C SER A 764 -3.76 2.40 5.33
N ILE A 765 -2.77 1.52 5.58
CA ILE A 765 -2.31 0.54 4.59
C ILE A 765 -3.44 -0.39 4.17
N LYS A 766 -4.23 -0.91 5.12
CA LYS A 766 -5.36 -1.79 4.80
C LYS A 766 -6.41 -1.11 3.92
N ILE A 767 -6.74 0.16 4.20
CA ILE A 767 -7.67 0.95 3.37
C ILE A 767 -7.10 1.16 1.95
N ARG A 768 -5.79 1.43 1.83
CA ARG A 768 -5.10 1.50 0.53
C ARG A 768 -5.20 0.18 -0.22
N ILE A 769 -4.92 -0.94 0.42
CA ILE A 769 -5.02 -2.26 -0.22
C ILE A 769 -6.46 -2.59 -0.64
N GLU A 770 -7.47 -2.23 0.15
CA GLU A 770 -8.88 -2.39 -0.24
C GLU A 770 -9.25 -1.55 -1.46
N THR A 771 -8.71 -0.33 -1.54
CA THR A 771 -8.87 0.53 -2.73
C THR A 771 -8.20 -0.11 -3.96
N ILE A 772 -6.97 -0.61 -3.80
CA ILE A 772 -6.21 -1.31 -4.85
C ILE A 772 -6.98 -2.55 -5.33
N ASP A 773 -7.46 -3.40 -4.41
CA ASP A 773 -8.24 -4.59 -4.75
C ASP A 773 -9.48 -4.24 -5.59
N TYR A 774 -10.19 -3.17 -5.24
CA TYR A 774 -11.34 -2.71 -6.02
C TYR A 774 -10.97 -2.39 -7.48
N PHE A 775 -9.91 -1.60 -7.70
CA PHE A 775 -9.49 -1.24 -9.06
C PHE A 775 -8.90 -2.41 -9.83
N LEU A 776 -8.13 -3.28 -9.18
CA LEU A 776 -7.59 -4.48 -9.80
C LEU A 776 -8.68 -5.47 -10.21
N ARG A 777 -9.74 -5.66 -9.40
CA ARG A 777 -10.90 -6.47 -9.78
C ARG A 777 -11.57 -5.94 -11.05
N ARG A 778 -11.77 -4.62 -11.14
CA ARG A 778 -12.36 -3.99 -12.33
C ARG A 778 -11.46 -4.15 -13.56
N TYR A 779 -10.15 -4.05 -13.36
CA TYR A 779 -9.18 -4.28 -14.43
C TYR A 779 -9.20 -5.74 -14.90
N GLU A 780 -9.25 -6.72 -13.99
CA GLU A 780 -9.45 -8.14 -14.32
C GLU A 780 -10.76 -8.41 -15.07
N GLU A 781 -11.88 -7.82 -14.64
CA GLU A 781 -13.16 -7.90 -15.34
C GLU A 781 -13.02 -7.41 -16.79
N GLY A 782 -12.30 -6.30 -17.00
CA GLY A 782 -11.98 -5.75 -18.32
C GLY A 782 -11.15 -6.71 -19.17
N LEU A 783 -10.09 -7.30 -18.62
CA LEU A 783 -9.25 -8.28 -19.30
C LEU A 783 -10.04 -9.52 -19.74
N ARG A 784 -10.88 -10.06 -18.86
CA ARG A 784 -11.72 -11.24 -19.18
C ARG A 784 -12.75 -10.91 -20.26
N ARG A 785 -13.36 -9.72 -20.20
CA ARG A 785 -14.29 -9.27 -21.24
C ARG A 785 -13.60 -9.11 -22.59
N GLY A 786 -12.41 -8.50 -22.61
CA GLY A 786 -11.60 -8.35 -23.81
C GLY A 786 -11.33 -9.68 -24.50
N LYS A 787 -10.89 -10.69 -23.73
CA LYS A 787 -10.67 -12.04 -24.25
C LYS A 787 -11.93 -12.72 -24.79
N SER A 788 -13.07 -12.55 -24.11
CA SER A 788 -14.35 -13.09 -24.59
C SER A 788 -14.68 -12.50 -25.97
N LEU A 789 -14.52 -11.19 -26.13
CA LEU A 789 -14.77 -10.49 -27.38
C LEU A 789 -13.78 -10.90 -28.49
N GLU A 790 -12.51 -11.10 -28.17
CA GLU A 790 -11.51 -11.61 -29.12
C GLU A 790 -11.86 -13.02 -29.60
N ALA A 791 -12.24 -13.92 -28.68
CA ALA A 791 -12.65 -15.28 -29.03
C ALA A 791 -13.90 -15.30 -29.92
N GLU A 792 -14.90 -14.47 -29.60
CA GLU A 792 -16.10 -14.28 -30.44
C GLU A 792 -15.75 -13.74 -31.82
N LEU A 793 -14.81 -12.79 -31.92
CA LEU A 793 -14.35 -12.23 -33.19
C LEU A 793 -13.61 -13.28 -34.03
N GLU A 794 -12.72 -14.06 -33.43
CA GLU A 794 -12.01 -15.15 -34.12
C GLU A 794 -12.96 -16.23 -34.64
N GLU A 795 -14.00 -16.57 -33.88
CA GLU A 795 -15.05 -17.49 -34.34
C GLU A 795 -15.80 -16.91 -35.55
N ARG A 796 -16.18 -15.63 -35.50
CA ARG A 796 -16.83 -14.95 -36.62
C ARG A 796 -15.94 -14.84 -37.86
N VAL A 797 -14.64 -14.58 -37.69
CA VAL A 797 -13.68 -14.55 -38.81
C VAL A 797 -13.49 -15.95 -39.40
N ARG A 798 -13.46 -17.00 -38.57
CA ARG A 798 -13.42 -18.38 -39.05
C ARG A 798 -14.68 -18.77 -39.83
N ALA A 799 -15.85 -18.39 -39.33
CA ALA A 799 -17.12 -18.59 -40.03
C ALA A 799 -17.13 -17.87 -41.39
N TYR A 800 -16.73 -16.59 -41.42
CA TYR A 800 -16.64 -15.80 -42.65
C TYR A 800 -15.62 -16.34 -43.67
N ARG A 801 -14.54 -16.99 -43.22
CA ARG A 801 -13.57 -17.65 -44.12
C ARG A 801 -14.05 -19.00 -44.64
N ALA A 802 -15.05 -19.61 -43.99
CA ALA A 802 -15.61 -20.89 -44.37
C ALA A 802 -16.82 -20.75 -45.31
N GLU A 803 -17.53 -19.63 -45.23
CA GLU A 803 -18.45 -19.11 -46.26
C GLU A 803 -17.69 -18.64 -47.50
#